data_AF-A0A925DUG2-F1
#
_entry.id   AF-A0A925DUG2-F1
#
_cell.length_a   1.000
_cell.length_b   1.000
_cell.length_c   1.000
_cell.angle_alpha   90.00
_cell.angle_beta   90.00
_cell.angle_gamma   90.00
#
_symmetry.space_group_name_H-M   'P 1'
#
loop_
_entity.id
_entity.type
_entity.pdbx_description
1 polymer ?
#
loop_
_entity_poly.entity_id
_entity_poly.type
_entity_poly.pdbx_seq_one_letter_code
_entity_poly.pdbx_strand_id
1 'polypeptide(L)'
;TSILECIGTYCGFEYAEAWMVNFDQSHILLNKRWTNNDQVKNIIEADKFIKIKKGEGLAGGAWGRHKVTFVNDITHNSGYLPNKFAQQSQLNSAVFIPVFFKGRSIALLGFYSTQLKIDGNRFKTLFDVFSQQLGPYVQNKKAEDELTRFFNLSPDFMAIAGSDGFFKKINPSFSRILGFSDQELFAKPISSFTHPDDREVTNHKRKSLVEGVPLLNFENRYLTKKGETRWLSWTSTPLPEEGLIFAVAKDTTEKRKLDEERKRILESISDFFFALDRDFNFTYMNQAAEQLFKLAPGALIGKNIWTEWPQLKQGLFFDSAQKSILAKEPVSFEYFDAASAEWFEESIYPYDEGLSVFFRSINERKTAERALNEAFKEKDTILESIGDAFFAVDKNWTVTYWNKMSEQLLKIDRANILGQNLWAIFGGNIADSFFANYHLALHENVSVHFEEYYAPLQVWVEVSAYPSNGGLSVYFKDISTRKMAEDSIRTSNERYDMVAKATNDAIWDWDLITNIVVRPGKRLETLFGYEDCEAKDVDAFWNTHAHPEDWEKVNKKRNALFNNPAENYWEDEYRFLTASGDYGYVHDKGYIIRNHEGKAIRMIGASQDITREKKQVNEIIRIQQNLDSLINTTTDLIWSINTEFKIIAANIAFYNTTQALFGTSIREGDSILSHQSTPAGENKWQAYYAKALSGKSLQIEETTLSRSSGQQGHSIVSFSPIINKDGKISGVACFAKDVTELKRTGQKLQELNISLEKRAEELAASNSELERFAYVASHDLQEPLRMVSSFLQLLEKKYRQHLDETAMKYIHFSVDGAERMK
;
A
#
# COMPACT_ATOMS: atom_id res chain seq x y z
N THR A 1 31.52 55.24 23.50
CA THR A 1 30.39 55.62 22.65
C THR A 1 30.37 57.11 22.49
N SER A 2 30.34 57.86 23.60
CA SER A 2 30.47 59.33 23.65
C SER A 2 31.59 59.93 22.76
N ILE A 3 32.81 59.38 22.76
CA ILE A 3 33.90 59.87 21.88
C ILE A 3 33.59 59.65 20.40
N LEU A 4 33.14 58.46 20.01
CA LEU A 4 32.80 58.13 18.62
C LEU A 4 31.64 59.00 18.10
N GLU A 5 30.62 59.17 18.93
CA GLU A 5 29.43 59.96 18.64
C GLU A 5 29.74 61.44 18.43
N CYS A 6 30.58 62.02 19.30
CA CYS A 6 30.98 63.41 19.23
C CYS A 6 31.77 63.69 17.93
N ILE A 7 32.79 62.88 17.65
CA ILE A 7 33.62 63.03 16.43
C ILE A 7 32.79 62.77 15.18
N GLY A 8 31.99 61.71 15.21
CA GLY A 8 31.16 61.30 14.09
C GLY A 8 30.14 62.36 13.69
N THR A 9 29.39 62.90 14.65
CA THR A 9 28.38 63.95 14.39
C THR A 9 29.03 65.25 13.92
N TYR A 10 30.09 65.68 14.59
CA TYR A 10 30.75 66.96 14.28
C TYR A 10 31.41 66.96 12.89
N CYS A 11 32.06 65.85 12.51
CA CYS A 11 32.72 65.73 11.21
C CYS A 11 31.75 65.28 10.10
N GLY A 12 30.49 64.97 10.46
CA GLY A 12 29.46 64.51 9.53
C GLY A 12 29.70 63.10 8.98
N PHE A 13 30.30 62.19 9.77
CA PHE A 13 30.38 60.78 9.41
C PHE A 13 29.07 60.06 9.72
N GLU A 14 28.73 59.09 8.88
CA GLU A 14 27.49 58.33 8.98
C GLU A 14 27.64 57.11 9.89
N TYR A 15 28.86 56.58 10.02
CA TYR A 15 29.16 55.40 10.83
C TYR A 15 30.57 55.46 11.43
N ALA A 16 30.75 54.95 12.65
CA ALA A 16 32.04 54.89 13.34
C ALA A 16 32.22 53.63 14.20
N GLU A 17 33.48 53.23 14.37
CA GLU A 17 33.90 52.02 15.08
C GLU A 17 35.11 52.34 15.98
N ALA A 18 35.14 51.76 17.17
CA ALA A 18 36.30 51.75 18.04
C ALA A 18 36.79 50.31 18.23
N TRP A 19 38.05 50.08 17.88
CA TRP A 19 38.73 48.81 17.98
C TRP A 19 39.80 48.88 19.06
N MET A 20 39.86 47.89 19.94
CA MET A 20 40.85 47.79 21.00
C MET A 20 41.93 46.79 20.62
N VAL A 21 43.20 47.17 20.80
CA VAL A 21 44.33 46.28 20.55
C VAL A 21 44.45 45.31 21.72
N ASN A 22 44.55 44.02 21.41
CA ASN A 22 44.76 42.98 22.41
C ASN A 22 46.18 43.06 23.03
N PHE A 23 46.40 42.31 24.12
CA PHE A 23 47.63 42.43 24.92
C PHE A 23 48.92 42.14 24.14
N ASP A 24 48.90 41.14 23.27
CA ASP A 24 50.05 40.69 22.47
C ASP A 24 50.21 41.45 21.13
N GLN A 25 49.39 42.47 20.86
CA GLN A 25 49.34 43.22 19.59
C GLN A 25 49.19 42.34 18.35
N SER A 26 48.54 41.18 18.47
CA SER A 26 48.29 40.32 17.32
C SER A 26 47.01 40.67 16.56
N HIS A 27 46.01 41.21 17.26
CA HIS A 27 44.68 41.50 16.68
C HIS A 27 44.03 42.73 17.32
N ILE A 28 43.12 43.35 16.56
CA ILE A 28 42.20 44.36 17.07
C ILE A 28 40.81 43.75 17.26
N LEU A 29 40.15 44.11 18.36
CA LEU A 29 38.81 43.66 18.71
C LEU A 29 37.85 44.83 18.64
N LEU A 30 36.77 44.70 17.88
CA LEU A 30 35.73 45.71 17.85
C LEU A 30 35.12 45.84 19.26
N ASN A 31 35.22 47.03 19.84
CA ASN A 31 34.76 47.32 21.20
C ASN A 31 33.43 48.09 21.18
N LYS A 32 33.31 49.10 20.32
CA LYS A 32 32.11 49.95 20.21
C LYS A 32 31.83 50.37 18.78
N ARG A 33 30.56 50.64 18.49
CA ARG A 33 30.07 51.21 17.23
C ARG A 33 29.19 52.42 17.50
N TRP A 34 29.04 53.26 16.49
CA TRP A 34 28.12 54.39 16.47
C TRP A 34 27.66 54.65 15.03
N THR A 35 26.40 55.01 14.82
CA THR A 35 25.83 55.39 13.51
C THR A 35 24.78 56.47 13.74
N ASN A 36 24.67 57.42 12.81
CA ASN A 36 23.54 58.36 12.73
C ASN A 36 22.63 58.09 11.51
N ASN A 37 22.92 57.03 10.74
CA ASN A 37 22.14 56.60 9.59
C ASN A 37 21.32 55.35 9.96
N ASP A 38 19.99 55.47 9.88
CA ASP A 38 19.05 54.41 10.24
C ASP A 38 19.12 53.18 9.32
N GLN A 39 19.47 53.37 8.03
CA GLN A 39 19.68 52.24 7.12
C GLN A 39 20.89 51.41 7.55
N VAL A 40 21.97 52.08 7.95
CA VAL A 40 23.19 51.45 8.47
C VAL A 40 22.91 50.75 9.81
N LYS A 41 22.08 51.36 10.66
CA LYS A 41 21.69 50.82 11.98
C LYS A 41 21.00 49.45 11.88
N ASN A 42 20.08 49.29 10.92
CA ASN A 42 19.32 48.04 10.72
C ASN A 42 20.16 46.87 10.18
N ILE A 43 21.33 47.15 9.59
CA ILE A 43 22.18 46.12 8.96
C ILE A 43 23.27 45.61 9.93
N ILE A 44 23.64 46.42 10.95
CA ILE A 44 24.77 46.14 11.86
C ILE A 44 24.46 45.10 12.95
N GLU A 45 23.20 44.71 13.15
CA GLU A 45 22.79 43.91 14.31
C GLU A 45 23.30 42.46 14.37
N ALA A 46 23.97 41.96 13.32
CA ALA A 46 24.33 40.54 13.22
C ALA A 46 25.64 40.10 13.92
N ASP A 47 26.65 40.97 14.09
CA ASP A 47 27.96 40.54 14.65
C ASP A 47 28.43 41.41 15.81
N LYS A 48 28.35 40.88 17.04
CA LYS A 48 28.79 41.56 18.27
C LYS A 48 30.29 41.38 18.58
N PHE A 49 30.96 40.39 18.00
CA PHE A 49 32.36 40.07 18.31
C PHE A 49 33.20 39.91 17.07
N ILE A 50 34.04 40.91 16.80
CA ILE A 50 34.80 40.95 15.56
C ILE A 50 36.26 41.18 15.89
N LYS A 51 37.08 40.29 15.33
CA LYS A 51 38.52 40.21 15.55
C LYS A 51 39.23 40.27 14.22
N ILE A 52 40.19 41.19 14.07
CA ILE A 52 40.92 41.41 12.83
C ILE A 52 42.42 41.35 13.10
N LYS A 53 43.19 40.61 12.28
CA LYS A 53 44.65 40.58 12.36
C LYS A 53 45.30 41.85 11.84
N LYS A 54 46.53 42.10 12.25
CA LYS A 54 47.34 43.18 11.67
C LYS A 54 47.51 42.94 10.16
N GLY A 55 47.26 43.96 9.35
CA GLY A 55 47.29 43.87 7.88
C GLY A 55 46.03 43.31 7.21
N GLU A 56 45.09 42.74 7.98
CA GLU A 56 43.87 42.13 7.45
C GLU A 56 42.77 43.19 7.27
N GLY A 57 42.21 43.25 6.05
CA GLY A 57 41.19 44.23 5.69
C GLY A 57 41.61 45.69 5.85
N LEU A 58 40.65 46.60 5.73
CA LEU A 58 40.92 48.04 5.84
C LEU A 58 41.37 48.43 7.26
N ALA A 59 40.69 47.92 8.29
CA ALA A 59 40.99 48.25 9.68
C ALA A 59 42.35 47.66 10.14
N GLY A 60 42.63 46.39 9.84
CA GLY A 60 43.92 45.77 10.17
C GLY A 60 45.07 46.36 9.34
N GLY A 61 44.83 46.68 8.06
CA GLY A 61 45.77 47.40 7.21
C GLY A 61 46.09 48.80 7.73
N ALA A 62 45.06 49.57 8.14
CA ALA A 62 45.25 50.90 8.72
C ALA A 62 45.98 50.85 10.06
N TRP A 63 45.65 49.90 10.94
CA TRP A 63 46.39 49.67 12.19
C TRP A 63 47.86 49.34 11.92
N GLY A 64 48.16 48.56 10.89
CA GLY A 64 49.53 48.24 10.48
C GLY A 64 50.35 49.42 9.98
N ARG A 65 49.71 50.46 9.43
CA ARG A 65 50.39 51.66 8.88
C ARG A 65 50.81 52.66 9.95
N HIS A 66 50.29 52.55 11.18
CA HIS A 66 50.56 53.45 12.31
C HIS A 66 50.41 54.95 12.00
N LYS A 67 49.51 55.29 11.07
CA LYS A 67 49.18 56.68 10.70
C LYS A 67 47.72 56.78 10.29
N VAL A 68 47.16 57.98 10.37
CA VAL A 68 45.80 58.24 9.87
C VAL A 68 45.71 57.83 8.40
N THR A 69 44.77 56.94 8.10
CA THR A 69 44.62 56.32 6.77
C THR A 69 43.27 56.68 6.19
N PHE A 70 43.29 57.36 5.05
CA PHE A 70 42.10 57.71 4.26
C PHE A 70 41.90 56.70 3.14
N VAL A 71 40.65 56.27 2.93
CA VAL A 71 40.25 55.31 1.90
C VAL A 71 39.09 55.93 1.12
N ASN A 72 39.32 56.22 -0.16
CA ASN A 72 38.37 56.98 -1.00
C ASN A 72 37.31 56.11 -1.67
N ASP A 73 37.58 54.82 -1.84
CA ASP A 73 36.63 53.83 -2.33
C ASP A 73 36.75 52.57 -1.47
N ILE A 74 35.76 52.35 -0.60
CA ILE A 74 35.66 51.14 0.22
C ILE A 74 34.86 50.03 -0.47
N THR A 75 34.15 50.31 -1.56
CA THR A 75 33.23 49.35 -2.20
C THR A 75 33.95 48.22 -2.95
N HIS A 76 35.19 48.46 -3.40
CA HIS A 76 36.02 47.47 -4.09
C HIS A 76 36.97 46.71 -3.16
N ASN A 77 37.19 47.21 -1.95
CA ASN A 77 38.27 46.71 -1.08
C ASN A 77 37.93 46.82 0.42
N SER A 78 36.67 46.61 0.80
CA SER A 78 36.27 46.56 2.20
C SER A 78 36.65 45.20 2.79
N GLY A 79 37.95 44.95 3.03
CA GLY A 79 38.39 43.61 3.48
C GLY A 79 37.94 43.16 4.89
N TYR A 80 36.85 43.70 5.44
CA TYR A 80 36.18 43.15 6.62
C TYR A 80 34.66 43.44 6.62
N LEU A 81 34.21 44.62 6.17
CA LEU A 81 32.78 44.84 5.86
C LEU A 81 32.46 44.08 4.56
N PRO A 82 31.43 43.22 4.47
CA PRO A 82 31.12 42.54 3.22
C PRO A 82 30.99 43.57 2.08
N ASN A 83 31.52 43.31 0.87
CA ASN A 83 31.32 44.23 -0.27
C ASN A 83 29.83 44.59 -0.45
N LYS A 84 28.93 43.65 -0.15
CA LYS A 84 27.49 43.86 -0.11
C LYS A 84 27.04 44.91 0.92
N PHE A 85 27.67 44.98 2.11
CA PHE A 85 27.38 45.97 3.13
C PHE A 85 27.72 47.39 2.66
N ALA A 86 28.92 47.57 2.09
CA ALA A 86 29.34 48.87 1.56
C ALA A 86 28.42 49.31 0.39
N GLN A 87 28.08 48.38 -0.51
CA GLN A 87 27.18 48.64 -1.63
C GLN A 87 25.74 48.95 -1.19
N GLN A 88 25.17 48.20 -0.23
CA GLN A 88 23.80 48.42 0.26
C GLN A 88 23.68 49.68 1.12
N SER A 89 24.73 50.01 1.88
CA SER A 89 24.76 51.17 2.79
C SER A 89 25.17 52.48 2.11
N GLN A 90 25.53 52.43 0.81
CA GLN A 90 26.06 53.56 0.03
C GLN A 90 27.29 54.25 0.66
N LEU A 91 28.00 53.57 1.56
CA LEU A 91 29.22 54.09 2.18
C LEU A 91 30.37 53.91 1.19
N ASN A 92 30.99 55.02 0.80
CA ASN A 92 32.02 55.03 -0.25
C ASN A 92 33.41 55.35 0.29
N SER A 93 33.53 56.07 1.41
CA SER A 93 34.83 56.47 1.97
C SER A 93 34.98 56.13 3.46
N ALA A 94 36.22 55.96 3.92
CA ALA A 94 36.55 55.71 5.31
C ALA A 94 37.86 56.39 5.77
N VAL A 95 37.93 56.71 7.05
CA VAL A 95 39.11 57.25 7.75
C VAL A 95 39.39 56.40 8.97
N PHE A 96 40.63 55.93 9.09
CA PHE A 96 41.09 55.17 10.25
C PHE A 96 42.15 55.94 11.02
N ILE A 97 41.94 56.10 12.33
CA ILE A 97 42.74 56.91 13.24
C ILE A 97 43.28 55.97 14.34
N PRO A 98 44.56 55.57 14.32
CA PRO A 98 45.15 54.83 15.43
C PRO A 98 45.22 55.71 16.68
N VAL A 99 45.06 55.16 17.88
CA VAL A 99 45.23 55.87 19.16
C VAL A 99 46.48 55.35 19.84
N PHE A 100 47.41 56.25 20.17
CA PHE A 100 48.72 55.87 20.73
C PHE A 100 48.82 56.17 22.22
N PHE A 101 49.44 55.24 22.96
CA PHE A 101 49.94 55.49 24.32
C PHE A 101 51.39 55.03 24.42
N LYS A 102 52.29 55.93 24.86
CA LYS A 102 53.75 55.69 24.93
C LYS A 102 54.33 55.08 23.64
N GLY A 103 53.94 55.63 22.49
CA GLY A 103 54.42 55.21 21.16
C GLY A 103 53.83 53.90 20.62
N ARG A 104 52.90 53.25 21.33
CA ARG A 104 52.21 52.03 20.87
C ARG A 104 50.75 52.31 20.54
N SER A 105 50.26 51.79 19.43
CA SER A 105 48.83 51.86 19.10
C SER A 105 48.07 50.94 20.05
N ILE A 106 47.18 51.50 20.87
CA ILE A 106 46.37 50.76 21.85
C ILE A 106 44.91 50.62 21.42
N ALA A 107 44.46 51.46 20.49
CA ALA A 107 43.16 51.37 19.85
C ALA A 107 43.22 51.89 18.40
N LEU A 108 42.17 51.65 17.62
CA LEU A 108 41.98 52.18 16.28
C LEU A 108 40.52 52.66 16.16
N LEU A 109 40.32 53.89 15.69
CA LEU A 109 38.99 54.44 15.42
C LEU A 109 38.75 54.46 13.92
N GLY A 110 37.67 53.85 13.44
CA GLY A 110 37.25 53.89 12.03
C GLY A 110 36.02 54.78 11.87
N PHE A 111 36.00 55.65 10.87
CA PHE A 111 34.89 56.53 10.53
C PHE A 111 34.56 56.39 9.05
N TYR A 112 33.28 56.32 8.67
CA TYR A 112 32.83 55.97 7.33
C TYR A 112 31.79 56.98 6.83
N SER A 113 31.79 57.27 5.52
CA SER A 113 30.87 58.25 4.92
C SER A 113 30.37 57.88 3.52
N THR A 114 29.18 58.38 3.16
CA THR A 114 28.51 58.15 1.87
C THR A 114 29.07 59.00 0.73
N GLN A 115 29.47 60.23 1.04
CA GLN A 115 30.11 61.13 0.10
C GLN A 115 31.64 61.05 0.23
N LEU A 116 32.34 61.31 -0.87
CA LEU A 116 33.79 61.46 -0.85
C LEU A 116 34.12 62.80 -0.20
N LYS A 117 34.16 62.82 1.14
CA LYS A 117 34.33 64.05 1.94
C LYS A 117 35.78 64.54 2.03
N ILE A 118 36.70 64.05 1.19
CA ILE A 118 38.12 64.10 1.52
C ILE A 118 38.91 64.90 0.47
N ASP A 119 39.08 66.19 0.75
CA ASP A 119 40.34 66.87 0.47
C ASP A 119 41.30 66.53 1.63
N GLY A 120 42.24 65.60 1.38
CA GLY A 120 43.02 64.90 2.41
C GLY A 120 43.92 65.77 3.29
N ASN A 121 44.07 67.06 2.99
CA ASN A 121 44.94 67.96 3.74
C ASN A 121 44.23 68.71 4.88
N ARG A 122 42.89 68.89 4.83
CA ARG A 122 42.21 69.78 5.80
C ARG A 122 41.99 69.18 7.19
N PHE A 123 41.86 67.85 7.30
CA PHE A 123 41.56 67.16 8.56
C PHE A 123 42.69 66.28 9.12
N LYS A 124 43.77 66.06 8.34
CA LYS A 124 44.88 65.18 8.73
C LYS A 124 45.55 65.62 10.04
N THR A 125 45.91 66.89 10.16
CA THR A 125 46.56 67.45 11.35
C THR A 125 45.68 67.33 12.60
N LEU A 126 44.37 67.52 12.45
CA LEU A 126 43.43 67.41 13.56
C LEU A 126 43.38 65.98 14.11
N PHE A 127 43.27 64.98 13.23
CA PHE A 127 43.23 63.58 13.64
C PHE A 127 44.57 63.06 14.20
N ASP A 128 45.70 63.56 13.70
CA ASP A 128 47.02 63.23 14.24
C ASP A 128 47.17 63.74 15.70
N VAL A 129 46.61 64.91 16.04
CA VAL A 129 46.60 65.42 17.43
C VAL A 129 45.66 64.60 18.31
N PHE A 130 44.45 64.30 17.85
CA PHE A 130 43.49 63.48 18.60
C PHE A 130 44.02 62.08 18.91
N SER A 131 44.72 61.48 17.96
CA SER A 131 45.37 60.17 18.06
C SER A 131 46.29 60.05 19.28
N GLN A 132 47.02 61.11 19.62
CA GLN A 132 47.99 61.11 20.72
C GLN A 132 47.37 61.43 22.09
N GLN A 133 46.42 62.37 22.15
CA GLN A 133 45.85 62.81 23.43
C GLN A 133 44.88 61.80 24.07
N LEU A 134 44.23 60.96 23.29
CA LEU A 134 43.28 59.96 23.80
C LEU A 134 43.96 58.75 24.49
N GLY A 135 45.26 58.52 24.25
CA GLY A 135 45.98 57.34 24.73
C GLY A 135 45.92 57.08 26.24
N PRO A 136 46.34 58.03 27.10
CA PRO A 136 46.39 57.83 28.55
C PRO A 136 45.04 57.46 29.17
N TYR A 137 43.97 58.12 28.71
CA TYR A 137 42.61 57.86 29.19
C TYR A 137 42.15 56.45 28.85
N VAL A 138 42.41 55.99 27.63
CA VAL A 138 42.06 54.62 27.20
C VAL A 138 42.86 53.57 27.99
N GLN A 139 44.14 53.81 28.25
CA GLN A 139 44.98 52.88 29.02
C GLN A 139 44.57 52.76 30.50
N ASN A 140 44.30 53.89 31.17
CA ASN A 140 43.88 53.86 32.59
C ASN A 140 42.56 53.12 32.76
N LYS A 141 41.59 53.39 31.87
CA LYS A 141 40.30 52.69 31.90
C LYS A 141 40.48 51.17 31.69
N LYS A 142 41.37 50.77 30.79
CA LYS A 142 41.69 49.36 30.54
C LYS A 142 42.27 48.66 31.78
N ALA A 143 43.21 49.29 32.48
CA ALA A 143 43.83 48.70 33.68
C ALA A 143 42.84 48.56 34.85
N GLU A 144 41.97 49.55 35.05
CA GLU A 144 40.90 49.51 36.05
C GLU A 144 39.92 48.35 35.80
N ASP A 145 39.51 48.18 34.54
CA ASP A 145 38.62 47.10 34.12
C ASP A 145 39.30 45.72 34.30
N GLU A 146 40.61 45.61 34.04
CA GLU A 146 41.40 44.38 34.24
C GLU A 146 41.51 43.96 35.72
N LEU A 147 41.83 44.88 36.63
CA LEU A 147 41.91 44.60 38.07
C LEU A 147 40.54 44.22 38.65
N THR A 148 39.50 44.95 38.25
CA THR A 148 38.12 44.65 38.65
C THR A 148 37.71 43.26 38.16
N ARG A 149 38.10 42.90 36.93
CA ARG A 149 37.86 41.58 36.38
C ARG A 149 38.61 40.47 37.13
N PHE A 150 39.88 40.66 37.48
CA PHE A 150 40.65 39.69 38.27
C PHE A 150 40.00 39.42 39.64
N PHE A 151 39.68 40.49 40.37
CA PHE A 151 39.01 40.41 41.66
C PHE A 151 37.66 39.67 41.55
N ASN A 152 36.85 40.01 40.55
CA ASN A 152 35.51 39.43 40.38
C ASN A 152 35.51 37.98 39.86
N LEU A 153 36.54 37.57 39.11
CA LEU A 153 36.63 36.23 38.53
C LEU A 153 37.35 35.21 39.42
N SER A 154 38.06 35.64 40.47
CA SER A 154 38.74 34.72 41.38
C SER A 154 37.75 33.76 42.05
N PRO A 155 37.96 32.43 42.00
CA PRO A 155 37.12 31.47 42.69
C PRO A 155 37.34 31.48 44.21
N ASP A 156 38.54 31.86 44.66
CA ASP A 156 38.86 31.99 46.07
C ASP A 156 38.15 33.22 46.67
N PHE A 157 37.87 33.15 47.95
CA PHE A 157 37.30 34.25 48.72
C PHE A 157 38.33 35.37 48.82
N MET A 158 38.05 36.51 48.21
CA MET A 158 38.91 37.71 48.32
C MET A 158 38.15 38.84 48.99
N ALA A 159 38.68 39.35 50.09
CA ALA A 159 38.05 40.41 50.83
C ALA A 159 39.05 41.47 51.30
N ILE A 160 38.54 42.69 51.43
CA ILE A 160 39.13 43.77 52.21
C ILE A 160 38.22 43.96 53.40
N ALA A 161 38.75 43.76 54.61
CA ALA A 161 38.04 43.94 55.87
C ALA A 161 38.59 45.17 56.61
N GLY A 162 37.75 45.84 57.39
CA GLY A 162 38.19 46.91 58.28
C GLY A 162 38.68 46.37 59.62
N SER A 163 39.46 47.17 60.35
CA SER A 163 39.84 46.90 61.74
C SER A 163 38.61 46.77 62.68
N ASP A 164 37.48 47.36 62.29
CA ASP A 164 36.17 47.21 62.92
C ASP A 164 35.57 45.79 62.85
N GLY A 165 36.16 44.90 62.03
CA GLY A 165 35.71 43.52 61.88
C GLY A 165 34.54 43.34 60.90
N PHE A 166 34.30 44.33 60.02
CA PHE A 166 33.32 44.27 58.95
C PHE A 166 34.00 44.21 57.58
N PHE A 167 33.34 43.58 56.62
CA PHE A 167 33.79 43.61 55.23
C PHE A 167 33.64 45.02 54.65
N LYS A 168 34.64 45.49 53.88
CA LYS A 168 34.62 46.74 53.13
C LYS A 168 34.48 46.50 51.63
N LYS A 169 35.07 45.41 51.16
CA LYS A 169 34.95 44.94 49.77
C LYS A 169 35.07 43.43 49.75
N ILE A 170 34.26 42.76 48.94
CA ILE A 170 34.29 41.31 48.75
C ILE A 170 34.15 41.01 47.27
N ASN A 171 34.75 39.91 46.82
CA ASN A 171 34.48 39.41 45.47
C ASN A 171 33.17 38.58 45.45
N PRO A 172 32.57 38.35 44.26
CA PRO A 172 31.32 37.63 44.13
C PRO A 172 31.34 36.18 44.66
N SER A 173 32.51 35.60 44.91
CA SER A 173 32.66 34.24 45.45
C SER A 173 32.08 34.10 46.86
N PHE A 174 32.10 35.17 47.66
CA PHE A 174 31.43 35.19 48.97
C PHE A 174 29.93 34.92 48.85
N SER A 175 29.26 35.70 48.01
CA SER A 175 27.81 35.63 47.83
C SER A 175 27.40 34.35 47.11
N ARG A 176 28.22 33.89 46.16
CA ARG A 176 27.99 32.64 45.43
C ARG A 176 28.10 31.39 46.32
N ILE A 177 29.13 31.31 47.18
CA ILE A 177 29.41 30.09 47.96
C ILE A 177 28.70 30.11 49.31
N LEU A 178 28.69 31.25 50.02
CA LEU A 178 28.02 31.34 51.33
C LEU A 178 26.51 31.64 51.19
N GLY A 179 26.06 32.14 50.04
CA GLY A 179 24.63 32.37 49.75
C GLY A 179 24.03 33.61 50.43
N PHE A 180 24.84 34.43 51.09
CA PHE A 180 24.41 35.74 51.60
C PHE A 180 24.49 36.80 50.49
N SER A 181 23.64 37.81 50.54
CA SER A 181 23.80 38.96 49.65
C SER A 181 24.97 39.84 50.12
N ASP A 182 25.55 40.61 49.21
CA ASP A 182 26.62 41.56 49.54
C ASP A 182 26.20 42.51 50.67
N GLN A 183 24.94 42.96 50.66
CA GLN A 183 24.38 43.81 51.72
C GLN A 183 24.37 43.11 53.08
N GLU A 184 24.00 41.82 53.14
CA GLU A 184 24.02 41.04 54.39
C GLU A 184 25.45 40.85 54.91
N LEU A 185 26.40 40.61 54.00
CA LEU A 185 27.81 40.42 54.33
C LEU A 185 28.45 41.71 54.85
N PHE A 186 28.12 42.86 54.28
CA PHE A 186 28.62 44.16 54.77
C PHE A 186 27.95 44.62 56.07
N ALA A 187 26.69 44.22 56.30
CA ALA A 187 25.92 44.69 57.46
C ALA A 187 26.26 43.98 58.79
N LYS A 188 26.89 42.80 58.74
CA LYS A 188 27.18 41.99 59.94
C LYS A 188 28.68 41.80 60.14
N PRO A 189 29.13 41.65 61.40
CA PRO A 189 30.54 41.37 61.67
C PRO A 189 30.92 39.99 61.13
N ILE A 190 32.18 39.85 60.70
CA ILE A 190 32.70 38.63 60.06
C ILE A 190 32.49 37.39 60.94
N SER A 191 32.60 37.53 62.27
CA SER A 191 32.43 36.45 63.25
C SER A 191 31.02 35.84 63.25
N SER A 192 30.01 36.55 62.73
CA SER A 192 28.64 36.03 62.63
C SER A 192 28.52 34.90 61.61
N PHE A 193 29.41 34.89 60.61
CA PHE A 193 29.47 33.88 59.55
C PHE A 193 30.40 32.71 59.90
N THR A 194 31.20 32.81 60.97
CA THR A 194 32.06 31.73 61.47
C THR A 194 31.25 30.74 62.31
N HIS A 195 31.55 29.44 62.18
CA HIS A 195 30.95 28.37 62.98
C HIS A 195 31.12 28.62 64.48
N PRO A 196 30.10 28.38 65.34
CA PRO A 196 30.14 28.70 66.77
C PRO A 196 31.42 28.29 67.48
N ASP A 197 31.83 27.03 67.33
CA ASP A 197 33.05 26.46 67.95
C ASP A 197 34.35 27.18 67.53
N ASP A 198 34.39 27.79 66.35
CA ASP A 198 35.61 28.39 65.79
C ASP A 198 35.67 29.90 66.01
N ARG A 199 34.61 30.52 66.56
CA ARG A 199 34.51 31.99 66.73
C ARG A 199 35.56 32.55 67.66
N GLU A 200 35.82 31.90 68.79
CA GLU A 200 36.80 32.37 69.78
C GLU A 200 38.21 32.38 69.20
N VAL A 201 38.61 31.25 68.61
CA VAL A 201 39.92 31.08 67.96
C VAL A 201 40.09 32.09 66.82
N THR A 202 39.06 32.27 66.00
CA THR A 202 39.08 33.21 64.86
C THR A 202 39.20 34.67 65.32
N ASN A 203 38.44 35.07 66.34
CA ASN A 203 38.51 36.44 66.87
C ASN A 203 39.88 36.76 67.49
N HIS A 204 40.50 35.78 68.15
CA HIS A 204 41.85 35.94 68.69
C HIS A 204 42.87 36.21 67.56
N LYS A 205 42.83 35.42 66.47
CA LYS A 205 43.68 35.65 65.29
C LYS A 205 43.43 37.00 64.62
N ARG A 206 42.17 37.46 64.60
CA ARG A 206 41.81 38.78 64.05
C ARG A 206 42.43 39.94 64.83
N LYS A 207 42.54 39.84 66.17
CA LYS A 207 43.22 40.86 66.98
C LYS A 207 44.69 41.01 66.56
N SER A 208 45.40 39.89 66.40
CA SER A 208 46.79 39.89 65.92
C SER A 208 46.95 40.54 64.54
N LEU A 209 45.96 40.38 63.65
CA LEU A 209 45.96 41.06 62.35
C LEU A 209 45.82 42.58 62.47
N VAL A 210 44.96 43.08 63.37
CA VAL A 210 44.82 44.53 63.63
C VAL A 210 46.11 45.12 64.19
N GLU A 211 46.88 44.35 64.96
CA GLU A 211 48.20 44.73 65.48
C GLU A 211 49.33 44.63 64.44
N GLY A 212 49.03 44.22 63.20
CA GLY A 212 49.99 44.20 62.09
C GLY A 212 50.62 42.83 61.79
N VAL A 213 50.20 41.76 62.46
CA VAL A 213 50.77 40.41 62.26
C VAL A 213 50.03 39.65 61.15
N PRO A 214 50.71 39.22 60.06
CA PRO A 214 50.07 38.46 58.98
C PRO A 214 49.68 37.03 59.42
N LEU A 215 48.68 36.46 58.74
CA LEU A 215 48.13 35.13 59.02
C LEU A 215 48.34 34.21 57.80
N LEU A 216 48.80 32.97 58.03
CA LEU A 216 49.04 31.96 56.98
C LEU A 216 48.36 30.64 57.35
N ASN A 217 47.69 30.03 56.36
CA ASN A 217 47.05 28.70 56.43
C ASN A 217 46.16 28.48 57.67
N PHE A 218 45.48 29.52 58.14
CA PHE A 218 44.58 29.38 59.28
C PHE A 218 43.26 28.75 58.83
N GLU A 219 42.96 27.56 59.30
CA GLU A 219 41.73 26.86 58.96
C GLU A 219 40.63 27.15 59.97
N ASN A 220 39.45 27.50 59.46
CA ASN A 220 38.24 27.58 60.26
C ASN A 220 37.00 27.29 59.42
N ARG A 221 35.91 27.02 60.12
CA ARG A 221 34.61 26.72 59.53
C ARG A 221 33.78 27.99 59.40
N TYR A 222 33.22 28.19 58.21
CA TYR A 222 32.21 29.21 57.91
C TYR A 222 30.86 28.54 57.67
N LEU A 223 29.79 29.25 58.04
CA LEU A 223 28.42 28.81 57.83
C LEU A 223 27.81 29.53 56.63
N THR A 224 27.19 28.77 55.74
CA THR A 224 26.37 29.34 54.67
C THR A 224 25.02 29.82 55.20
N LYS A 225 24.29 30.60 54.42
CA LYS A 225 22.92 31.04 54.75
C LYS A 225 21.95 29.87 54.97
N LYS A 226 22.24 28.71 54.39
CA LYS A 226 21.47 27.46 54.56
C LYS A 226 21.90 26.63 55.78
N GLY A 227 22.93 27.06 56.52
CA GLY A 227 23.49 26.34 57.67
C GLY A 227 24.53 25.28 57.32
N GLU A 228 24.94 25.18 56.05
CA GLU A 228 26.02 24.25 55.66
C GLU A 228 27.38 24.76 56.17
N THR A 229 28.24 23.84 56.57
CA THR A 229 29.61 24.18 56.99
C THR A 229 30.58 24.13 55.82
N ARG A 230 31.39 25.17 55.67
CA ARG A 230 32.48 25.29 54.69
C ARG A 230 33.81 25.46 55.42
N TRP A 231 34.79 24.62 55.10
CA TRP A 231 36.14 24.72 55.63
C TRP A 231 36.95 25.68 54.78
N LEU A 232 37.40 26.79 55.39
CA LEU A 232 38.19 27.81 54.72
C LEU A 232 39.60 27.86 55.31
N SER A 233 40.60 27.86 54.44
CA SER A 233 42.01 28.09 54.79
C SER A 233 42.39 29.52 54.42
N TRP A 234 42.67 30.34 55.43
CA TRP A 234 42.89 31.78 55.32
C TRP A 234 44.37 32.15 55.26
N THR A 235 44.66 33.07 54.35
CA THR A 235 45.87 33.89 54.33
C THR A 235 45.48 35.36 54.38
N SER A 236 46.02 36.15 55.30
CA SER A 236 45.62 37.55 55.51
C SER A 236 46.81 38.47 55.80
N THR A 237 46.82 39.63 55.16
CA THR A 237 47.86 40.66 55.28
C THR A 237 47.22 42.00 55.69
N PRO A 238 47.63 42.59 56.82
CA PRO A 238 47.10 43.88 57.27
C PRO A 238 47.79 45.08 56.60
N LEU A 239 47.06 46.18 56.43
CA LEU A 239 47.54 47.51 56.04
C LEU A 239 47.16 48.52 57.14
N PRO A 240 48.00 48.67 58.19
CA PRO A 240 47.62 49.42 59.39
C PRO A 240 47.36 50.91 59.15
N GLU A 241 48.08 51.56 58.24
CA GLU A 241 47.96 53.01 57.94
C GLU A 241 46.54 53.40 57.49
N GLU A 242 45.86 52.50 56.79
CA GLU A 242 44.48 52.71 56.30
C GLU A 242 43.43 51.99 57.17
N GLY A 243 43.86 51.21 58.17
CA GLY A 243 42.98 50.40 59.00
C GLY A 243 42.29 49.25 58.24
N LEU A 244 42.93 48.71 57.20
CA LEU A 244 42.38 47.68 56.32
C LEU A 244 43.15 46.36 56.42
N ILE A 245 42.49 45.24 56.11
CA ILE A 245 43.07 43.89 56.07
C ILE A 245 42.68 43.23 54.76
N PHE A 246 43.68 42.81 53.98
CA PHE A 246 43.50 42.05 52.74
C PHE A 246 43.54 40.56 53.06
N ALA A 247 42.49 39.84 52.68
CA ALA A 247 42.33 38.43 53.00
C ALA A 247 41.98 37.62 51.76
N VAL A 248 42.64 36.45 51.64
CA VAL A 248 42.32 35.42 50.66
C VAL A 248 42.04 34.12 51.40
N ALA A 249 40.92 33.47 51.10
CA ALA A 249 40.56 32.17 51.64
C ALA A 249 40.29 31.15 50.53
N LYS A 250 40.81 29.93 50.73
CA LYS A 250 40.54 28.79 49.86
C LYS A 250 39.57 27.83 50.55
N ASP A 251 38.53 27.40 49.83
CA ASP A 251 37.62 26.36 50.30
C ASP A 251 38.27 24.97 50.18
N THR A 252 38.43 24.26 51.30
CA THR A 252 39.02 22.92 51.38
C THR A 252 37.98 21.82 51.67
N THR A 253 36.70 22.15 51.63
CA THR A 253 35.60 21.23 52.01
C THR A 253 35.56 19.99 51.13
N GLU A 254 35.60 20.16 49.81
CA GLU A 254 35.52 19.04 48.84
C GLU A 254 36.71 18.09 48.97
N LYS A 255 37.92 18.61 49.15
CA LYS A 255 39.12 17.77 49.34
C LYS A 255 38.96 16.85 50.55
N ARG A 256 38.48 17.37 51.68
CA ARG A 256 38.28 16.58 52.90
C ARG A 256 37.19 15.51 52.72
N LYS A 257 36.08 15.85 52.06
CA LYS A 257 35.03 14.87 51.75
C LYS A 257 35.55 13.72 50.89
N LEU A 258 36.37 14.01 49.88
CA LEU A 258 36.95 13.00 48.99
C LEU A 258 37.84 11.99 49.74
N ASP A 259 38.64 12.46 50.70
CA ASP A 259 39.52 11.58 51.47
C ASP A 259 38.74 10.68 52.45
N GLU A 260 37.68 11.21 53.08
CA GLU A 260 36.76 10.41 53.91
C GLU A 260 35.93 9.42 53.08
N GLU A 261 35.54 9.81 51.87
CA GLU A 261 34.82 8.97 50.93
C GLU A 261 35.69 7.80 50.47
N ARG A 262 36.96 8.04 50.12
CA ARG A 262 37.92 6.98 49.79
C ARG A 262 38.04 5.93 50.88
N LYS A 263 38.17 6.37 52.14
CA LYS A 263 38.26 5.45 53.28
C LYS A 263 36.99 4.62 53.45
N ARG A 264 35.81 5.26 53.34
CA ARG A 264 34.52 4.57 53.35
C ARG A 264 34.36 3.58 52.21
N ILE A 265 34.83 3.92 51.01
CA ILE A 265 34.82 3.01 49.85
C ILE A 265 35.61 1.74 50.20
N LEU A 266 36.85 1.86 50.69
CA LEU A 266 37.69 0.72 51.05
C LEU A 266 37.08 -0.12 52.20
N GLU A 267 36.46 0.52 53.19
CA GLU A 267 35.76 -0.17 54.29
C GLU A 267 34.46 -0.86 53.82
N SER A 268 33.82 -0.36 52.77
CA SER A 268 32.59 -0.95 52.21
C SER A 268 32.84 -2.15 51.30
N ILE A 269 34.09 -2.44 50.94
CA ILE A 269 34.42 -3.61 50.14
C ILE A 269 34.16 -4.86 50.98
N SER A 270 33.18 -5.66 50.53
CA SER A 270 32.82 -6.93 51.15
C SER A 270 33.95 -7.96 51.08
N ASP A 271 34.73 -7.90 50.01
CA ASP A 271 35.92 -8.73 49.82
C ASP A 271 36.98 -8.35 50.85
N PHE A 272 37.76 -9.34 51.24
CA PHE A 272 38.79 -9.13 52.23
C PHE A 272 39.97 -8.39 51.57
N PHE A 273 40.35 -7.25 52.14
CA PHE A 273 41.34 -6.37 51.56
C PHE A 273 42.40 -5.95 52.57
N PHE A 274 43.67 -6.02 52.15
CA PHE A 274 44.77 -5.43 52.86
C PHE A 274 45.80 -4.84 51.90
N ALA A 275 46.52 -3.83 52.37
CA ALA A 275 47.63 -3.23 51.66
C ALA A 275 48.93 -3.48 52.43
N LEU A 276 49.98 -3.77 51.69
CA LEU A 276 51.34 -3.96 52.17
C LEU A 276 52.24 -2.87 51.59
N ASP A 277 53.29 -2.49 52.32
CA ASP A 277 54.40 -1.69 51.82
C ASP A 277 55.42 -2.56 51.04
N ARG A 278 56.51 -1.93 50.58
CA ARG A 278 57.59 -2.61 49.83
C ARG A 278 58.32 -3.70 50.63
N ASP A 279 58.29 -3.62 51.96
CA ASP A 279 58.91 -4.60 52.85
C ASP A 279 57.90 -5.69 53.29
N PHE A 280 56.69 -5.68 52.74
CA PHE A 280 55.56 -6.56 53.07
C PHE A 280 54.97 -6.35 54.47
N ASN A 281 55.03 -5.11 54.98
CA ASN A 281 54.33 -4.73 56.21
C ASN A 281 52.95 -4.18 55.91
N PHE A 282 51.96 -4.50 56.75
CA PHE A 282 50.59 -4.01 56.54
C PHE A 282 50.50 -2.49 56.73
N THR A 283 50.05 -1.77 55.70
CA THR A 283 49.77 -0.33 55.75
C THR A 283 48.28 -0.05 55.93
N TYR A 284 47.43 -0.99 55.54
CA TYR A 284 45.98 -0.90 55.70
C TYR A 284 45.34 -2.29 55.71
N MET A 285 44.22 -2.42 56.41
CA MET A 285 43.37 -3.60 56.39
C MET A 285 41.91 -3.16 56.54
N ASN A 286 41.01 -3.70 55.72
CA ASN A 286 39.59 -3.39 55.86
C ASN A 286 38.93 -4.23 56.96
N GLN A 287 37.76 -3.79 57.43
CA GLN A 287 37.04 -4.47 58.52
C GLN A 287 36.67 -5.92 58.17
N ALA A 288 36.34 -6.20 56.91
CA ALA A 288 36.02 -7.55 56.46
C ALA A 288 37.20 -8.51 56.68
N ALA A 289 38.41 -8.11 56.28
CA ALA A 289 39.61 -8.93 56.46
C ALA A 289 39.94 -9.12 57.94
N GLU A 290 39.80 -8.07 58.76
CA GLU A 290 40.01 -8.16 60.21
C GLU A 290 39.07 -9.19 60.87
N GLN A 291 37.79 -9.23 60.46
CA GLN A 291 36.81 -10.18 60.97
C GLN A 291 37.12 -11.63 60.58
N LEU A 292 37.53 -11.88 59.33
CA LEU A 292 37.84 -13.23 58.88
C LEU A 292 39.01 -13.83 59.65
N PHE A 293 40.09 -13.06 59.81
CA PHE A 293 41.24 -13.49 60.58
C PHE A 293 41.02 -13.42 62.09
N LYS A 294 39.85 -12.92 62.54
CA LYS A 294 39.46 -12.74 63.94
C LYS A 294 40.46 -11.88 64.73
N LEU A 295 40.88 -10.77 64.12
CA LEU A 295 41.88 -9.84 64.66
C LEU A 295 41.21 -8.57 65.20
N ALA A 296 41.88 -7.90 66.14
CA ALA A 296 41.44 -6.59 66.62
C ALA A 296 41.76 -5.50 65.57
N PRO A 297 40.96 -4.41 65.48
CA PRO A 297 41.18 -3.36 64.50
C PRO A 297 42.58 -2.78 64.55
N GLY A 298 43.27 -2.77 63.41
CA GLY A 298 44.64 -2.26 63.27
C GLY A 298 45.74 -3.14 63.89
N ALA A 299 45.44 -4.34 64.40
CA ALA A 299 46.41 -5.19 65.11
C ALA A 299 47.62 -5.63 64.24
N LEU A 300 47.47 -5.62 62.93
CA LEU A 300 48.53 -6.00 61.99
C LEU A 300 49.25 -4.80 61.36
N ILE A 301 48.78 -3.56 61.55
CA ILE A 301 49.38 -2.39 60.92
C ILE A 301 50.83 -2.22 61.39
N GLY A 302 51.76 -2.15 60.42
CA GLY A 302 53.21 -2.11 60.65
C GLY A 302 53.88 -3.47 60.88
N LYS A 303 53.12 -4.58 60.96
CA LYS A 303 53.68 -5.93 61.09
C LYS A 303 53.94 -6.55 59.72
N ASN A 304 54.91 -7.46 59.67
CA ASN A 304 55.31 -8.14 58.44
C ASN A 304 54.51 -9.42 58.18
N ILE A 305 53.92 -9.57 56.98
CA ILE A 305 53.08 -10.72 56.62
C ILE A 305 53.80 -12.06 56.79
N TRP A 306 55.10 -12.09 56.52
CA TRP A 306 55.88 -13.31 56.58
C TRP A 306 56.23 -13.78 58.00
N THR A 307 56.15 -12.86 58.96
CA THR A 307 56.38 -13.18 60.38
C THR A 307 55.11 -13.76 61.00
N GLU A 308 53.95 -13.20 60.63
CA GLU A 308 52.65 -13.67 61.11
C GLU A 308 52.22 -14.97 60.40
N TRP A 309 52.53 -15.13 59.11
CA TRP A 309 52.23 -16.34 58.33
C TRP A 309 53.42 -16.87 57.54
N PRO A 310 54.37 -17.59 58.19
CA PRO A 310 55.56 -18.12 57.54
C PRO A 310 55.28 -19.11 56.39
N GLN A 311 54.18 -19.85 56.49
CA GLN A 311 53.75 -20.83 55.49
C GLN A 311 53.46 -20.21 54.12
N LEU A 312 53.08 -18.94 54.07
CA LEU A 312 52.81 -18.25 52.80
C LEU A 312 54.07 -18.08 51.94
N LYS A 313 55.27 -18.13 52.54
CA LYS A 313 56.55 -18.07 51.80
C LYS A 313 56.79 -19.25 50.86
N GLN A 314 56.13 -20.39 51.09
CA GLN A 314 56.28 -21.59 50.28
C GLN A 314 55.03 -21.87 49.42
N GLY A 315 54.09 -20.93 49.38
CA GLY A 315 52.81 -21.06 48.69
C GLY A 315 52.66 -20.13 47.49
N LEU A 316 51.55 -20.31 46.77
CA LEU A 316 51.20 -19.56 45.56
C LEU A 316 51.17 -18.04 45.77
N PHE A 317 50.87 -17.57 46.98
CA PHE A 317 50.88 -16.15 47.32
C PHE A 317 52.26 -15.51 47.15
N PHE A 318 53.32 -16.16 47.65
CA PHE A 318 54.68 -15.60 47.57
C PHE A 318 55.15 -15.47 46.12
N ASP A 319 54.99 -16.53 45.33
CA ASP A 319 55.35 -16.54 43.91
C ASP A 319 54.55 -15.48 43.13
N SER A 320 53.26 -15.36 43.42
CA SER A 320 52.37 -14.39 42.77
C SER A 320 52.66 -12.95 43.17
N ALA A 321 52.97 -12.70 44.45
CA ALA A 321 53.36 -11.40 44.95
C ALA A 321 54.70 -10.95 44.35
N GLN A 322 55.69 -11.84 44.29
CA GLN A 322 56.96 -11.55 43.62
C GLN A 322 56.78 -11.27 42.13
N LYS A 323 55.98 -12.09 41.44
CA LYS A 323 55.67 -11.89 40.02
C LYS A 323 54.97 -10.55 39.78
N SER A 324 53.99 -10.21 40.61
CA SER A 324 53.25 -8.94 40.54
C SER A 324 54.19 -7.73 40.69
N ILE A 325 55.09 -7.75 41.70
CA ILE A 325 56.08 -6.68 41.90
C ILE A 325 57.06 -6.57 40.73
N LEU A 326 57.61 -7.70 40.26
CA LEU A 326 58.62 -7.72 39.19
C LEU A 326 58.03 -7.28 37.85
N ALA A 327 56.82 -7.74 37.53
CA ALA A 327 56.14 -7.40 36.28
C ALA A 327 55.45 -6.02 36.34
N LYS A 328 55.19 -5.48 37.53
CA LYS A 328 54.31 -4.31 37.76
C LYS A 328 52.91 -4.50 37.18
N GLU A 329 52.43 -5.73 37.21
CA GLU A 329 51.11 -6.12 36.69
C GLU A 329 50.32 -6.86 37.77
N PRO A 330 48.99 -6.70 37.80
CA PRO A 330 48.16 -7.45 38.73
C PRO A 330 48.26 -8.96 38.43
N VAL A 331 48.40 -9.75 39.49
CA VAL A 331 48.39 -11.21 39.40
C VAL A 331 47.23 -11.73 40.21
N SER A 332 46.35 -12.47 39.55
CA SER A 332 45.22 -13.15 40.17
C SER A 332 45.36 -14.65 40.02
N PHE A 333 44.99 -15.40 41.05
CA PHE A 333 44.97 -16.85 41.02
C PHE A 333 43.84 -17.40 41.90
N GLU A 334 43.36 -18.57 41.52
CA GLU A 334 42.38 -19.32 42.29
C GLU A 334 43.09 -20.47 43.01
N TYR A 335 42.72 -20.70 44.26
CA TYR A 335 43.19 -21.88 44.98
C TYR A 335 42.08 -22.44 45.87
N PHE A 336 42.15 -23.74 46.12
CA PHE A 336 41.29 -24.41 47.08
C PHE A 336 42.01 -24.45 48.42
N ASP A 337 41.44 -23.80 49.43
CA ASP A 337 41.95 -23.90 50.79
C ASP A 337 41.42 -25.17 51.45
N ALA A 338 42.33 -26.11 51.74
CA ALA A 338 41.97 -27.35 52.40
C ALA A 338 41.52 -27.14 53.86
N ALA A 339 41.94 -26.05 54.52
CA ALA A 339 41.59 -25.79 55.91
C ALA A 339 40.14 -25.33 56.08
N SER A 340 39.64 -24.50 55.17
CA SER A 340 38.25 -24.04 55.16
C SER A 340 37.33 -24.87 54.24
N ALA A 341 37.89 -25.70 53.35
CA ALA A 341 37.18 -26.40 52.28
C ALA A 341 36.47 -25.47 51.29
N GLU A 342 37.04 -24.29 51.04
CA GLU A 342 36.50 -23.28 50.14
C GLU A 342 37.45 -22.93 48.99
N TRP A 343 36.88 -22.48 47.87
CA TRP A 343 37.63 -21.87 46.78
C TRP A 343 37.78 -20.36 47.02
N PHE A 344 39.02 -19.88 46.95
CA PHE A 344 39.34 -18.47 46.99
C PHE A 344 39.94 -17.99 45.67
N GLU A 345 39.61 -16.76 45.31
CA GLU A 345 40.30 -15.98 44.29
C GLU A 345 41.06 -14.87 45.01
N GLU A 346 42.37 -14.86 44.82
CA GLU A 346 43.26 -13.84 45.37
C GLU A 346 43.84 -13.01 44.22
N SER A 347 43.83 -11.69 44.37
CA SER A 347 44.29 -10.71 43.39
C SER A 347 45.25 -9.72 44.02
N ILE A 348 46.48 -9.71 43.51
CA ILE A 348 47.60 -8.92 44.04
C ILE A 348 47.93 -7.82 43.03
N TYR A 349 47.67 -6.58 43.41
CA TYR A 349 47.89 -5.39 42.60
C TYR A 349 49.13 -4.65 43.09
N PRO A 350 50.13 -4.42 42.23
CA PRO A 350 51.28 -3.61 42.59
C PRO A 350 50.94 -2.13 42.46
N TYR A 351 51.42 -1.32 43.40
CA TYR A 351 51.37 0.14 43.32
C TYR A 351 52.70 0.74 43.77
N ASP A 352 52.89 2.05 43.57
CA ASP A 352 54.20 2.70 43.73
C ASP A 352 54.85 2.48 45.11
N GLU A 353 54.05 2.28 46.16
CA GLU A 353 54.52 2.13 47.54
C GLU A 353 54.35 0.71 48.11
N GLY A 354 53.84 -0.26 47.33
CA GLY A 354 53.74 -1.66 47.79
C GLY A 354 52.74 -2.52 47.01
N LEU A 355 51.97 -3.35 47.73
CA LEU A 355 51.00 -4.29 47.17
C LEU A 355 49.61 -4.13 47.79
N SER A 356 48.57 -4.16 46.98
CA SER A 356 47.18 -4.24 47.40
C SER A 356 46.66 -5.63 47.12
N VAL A 357 46.19 -6.34 48.14
CA VAL A 357 45.72 -7.71 48.03
C VAL A 357 44.23 -7.76 48.30
N PHE A 358 43.51 -8.30 47.34
CA PHE A 358 42.10 -8.64 47.47
C PHE A 358 41.98 -10.15 47.51
N PHE A 359 41.17 -10.67 48.42
CA PHE A 359 40.87 -12.09 48.43
C PHE A 359 39.37 -12.29 48.70
N ARG A 360 38.76 -13.18 47.92
CA ARG A 360 37.31 -13.39 47.88
C ARG A 360 36.98 -14.88 47.79
N SER A 361 35.90 -15.30 48.46
CA SER A 361 35.34 -16.65 48.27
C SER A 361 34.57 -16.72 46.93
N ILE A 362 34.90 -17.70 46.09
CA ILE A 362 34.29 -17.91 44.76
C ILE A 362 33.42 -19.17 44.70
N ASN A 363 33.01 -19.69 45.84
CA ASN A 363 32.19 -20.90 45.93
C ASN A 363 30.91 -20.81 45.10
N GLU A 364 30.14 -19.73 45.24
CA GLU A 364 28.90 -19.50 44.48
C GLU A 364 29.14 -19.46 42.96
N ARG A 365 30.25 -18.84 42.53
CA ARG A 365 30.64 -18.81 41.11
C ARG A 365 30.94 -20.22 40.59
N LYS A 366 31.69 -21.01 41.36
CA LYS A 366 32.05 -22.39 40.97
C LYS A 366 30.85 -23.34 40.95
N THR A 367 29.88 -23.19 41.86
CA THR A 367 28.63 -23.95 41.79
C THR A 367 27.74 -23.50 40.63
N ALA A 368 27.62 -22.20 40.38
CA ALA A 368 26.86 -21.67 39.25
C ALA A 368 27.44 -22.08 37.89
N GLU A 369 28.77 -22.08 37.73
CA GLU A 369 29.46 -22.52 36.51
C GLU A 369 29.22 -24.00 36.22
N ARG A 370 29.23 -24.85 37.26
CA ARG A 370 28.88 -26.28 37.12
C ARG A 370 27.42 -26.47 36.73
N ALA A 371 26.49 -25.79 37.40
CA ALA A 371 25.07 -25.84 37.08
C ALA A 371 24.77 -25.34 35.66
N LEU A 372 25.46 -24.29 35.22
CA LEU A 372 25.36 -23.76 33.86
C LEU A 372 25.86 -24.77 32.83
N ASN A 373 27.01 -25.41 33.06
CA ASN A 373 27.54 -26.44 32.18
C ASN A 373 26.62 -27.68 32.08
N GLU A 374 25.99 -28.06 33.19
CA GLU A 374 24.99 -29.14 33.21
C GLU A 374 23.73 -28.74 32.42
N ALA A 375 23.21 -27.53 32.64
CA ALA A 375 22.06 -26.99 31.92
C ALA A 375 22.33 -26.83 30.40
N PHE A 376 23.54 -26.42 30.01
CA PHE A 376 23.95 -26.35 28.60
C PHE A 376 23.95 -27.73 27.94
N LYS A 377 24.52 -28.75 28.60
CA LYS A 377 24.51 -30.14 28.10
C LYS A 377 23.11 -30.71 27.99
N GLU A 378 22.26 -30.41 28.97
CA GLU A 378 20.85 -30.82 28.96
C GLU A 378 20.10 -30.18 27.79
N LYS A 379 20.27 -28.87 27.56
CA LYS A 379 19.68 -28.16 26.42
C LYS A 379 20.08 -28.77 25.08
N ASP A 380 21.37 -29.04 24.88
CA ASP A 380 21.88 -29.63 23.64
C ASP A 380 21.30 -31.03 23.44
N THR A 381 21.21 -31.83 24.50
CA THR A 381 20.60 -33.17 24.45
C THR A 381 19.12 -33.10 24.05
N ILE A 382 18.36 -32.16 24.60
CA ILE A 382 16.95 -31.97 24.25
C ILE A 382 16.83 -31.63 22.76
N LEU A 383 17.56 -30.62 22.28
CA LEU A 383 17.49 -30.17 20.88
C LEU A 383 17.95 -31.24 19.87
N GLU A 384 18.88 -32.11 20.24
CA GLU A 384 19.29 -33.27 19.44
C GLU A 384 18.26 -34.42 19.43
N SER A 385 17.45 -34.54 20.49
CA SER A 385 16.46 -35.62 20.62
C SER A 385 15.09 -35.32 20.02
N ILE A 386 14.82 -34.06 19.64
CA ILE A 386 13.56 -33.65 19.01
C ILE A 386 13.42 -34.32 17.63
N GLY A 387 12.24 -34.87 17.36
CA GLY A 387 11.91 -35.55 16.09
C GLY A 387 11.73 -34.61 14.89
N ASP A 388 11.65 -33.30 15.12
CA ASP A 388 11.58 -32.26 14.09
C ASP A 388 12.96 -31.67 13.80
N ALA A 389 13.14 -31.15 12.58
CA ALA A 389 14.38 -30.50 12.19
C ALA A 389 14.48 -29.11 12.85
N PHE A 390 15.64 -28.80 13.42
CA PHE A 390 15.87 -27.56 14.14
C PHE A 390 17.24 -26.94 13.81
N PHE A 391 17.21 -25.66 13.43
CA PHE A 391 18.42 -24.84 13.36
C PHE A 391 18.22 -23.48 14.03
N ALA A 392 19.34 -22.86 14.43
CA ALA A 392 19.36 -21.49 14.92
C ALA A 392 20.40 -20.66 14.15
N VAL A 393 20.10 -19.39 13.93
CA VAL A 393 21.00 -18.41 13.30
C VAL A 393 21.14 -17.17 14.17
N ASP A 394 22.28 -16.50 14.06
CA ASP A 394 22.49 -15.17 14.65
C ASP A 394 21.85 -14.04 13.82
N LYS A 395 21.98 -12.78 14.28
CA LYS A 395 21.46 -11.60 13.56
C LYS A 395 22.10 -11.34 12.19
N ASN A 396 23.26 -11.93 11.93
CA ASN A 396 23.96 -11.85 10.65
C ASN A 396 23.63 -13.06 9.76
N TRP A 397 22.63 -13.85 10.12
CA TRP A 397 22.22 -15.09 9.43
C TRP A 397 23.28 -16.19 9.47
N THR A 398 24.22 -16.14 10.42
CA THR A 398 25.22 -17.20 10.62
C THR A 398 24.59 -18.34 11.39
N VAL A 399 24.70 -19.58 10.91
CA VAL A 399 24.14 -20.76 11.57
C VAL A 399 24.92 -21.07 12.85
N THR A 400 24.25 -20.96 14.00
CA THR A 400 24.82 -21.20 15.33
C THR A 400 24.48 -22.59 15.87
N TYR A 401 23.42 -23.22 15.36
CA TYR A 401 23.00 -24.55 15.78
C TYR A 401 22.31 -25.31 14.63
N TRP A 402 22.51 -26.62 14.58
CA TRP A 402 21.95 -27.51 13.56
C TRP A 402 21.81 -28.91 14.15
N ASN A 403 20.59 -29.39 14.38
CA ASN A 403 20.36 -30.72 14.96
C ASN A 403 20.50 -31.84 13.91
N LYS A 404 20.61 -33.08 14.37
CA LYS A 404 20.71 -34.27 13.49
C LYS A 404 19.53 -34.40 12.51
N MET A 405 18.33 -34.00 12.91
CA MET A 405 17.16 -34.07 12.05
C MET A 405 17.24 -33.06 10.88
N SER A 406 17.82 -31.87 11.11
CA SER A 406 18.15 -30.92 10.04
C SER A 406 19.18 -31.47 9.06
N GLU A 407 20.20 -32.21 9.52
CA GLU A 407 21.14 -32.92 8.63
C GLU A 407 20.41 -33.94 7.75
N GLN A 408 19.50 -34.71 8.35
CA GLN A 408 18.76 -35.76 7.64
C GLN A 408 17.79 -35.21 6.61
N LEU A 409 17.06 -34.14 6.94
CA LEU A 409 16.06 -33.54 6.06
C LEU A 409 16.73 -32.72 4.96
N LEU A 410 17.63 -31.81 5.30
CA LEU A 410 18.24 -30.89 4.33
C LEU A 410 19.47 -31.47 3.61
N LYS A 411 19.95 -32.65 4.03
CA LYS A 411 21.12 -33.34 3.44
C LYS A 411 22.42 -32.52 3.50
N ILE A 412 22.57 -31.70 4.53
CA ILE A 412 23.79 -30.93 4.80
C ILE A 412 24.32 -31.30 6.19
N ASP A 413 25.55 -31.80 6.24
CA ASP A 413 26.22 -32.12 7.50
C ASP A 413 26.46 -30.86 8.34
N ARG A 414 26.23 -30.98 9.65
CA ARG A 414 26.39 -29.93 10.66
C ARG A 414 27.78 -29.29 10.59
N ALA A 415 28.82 -30.09 10.39
CA ALA A 415 30.20 -29.62 10.30
C ALA A 415 30.44 -28.63 9.14
N ASN A 416 29.65 -28.74 8.07
CA ASN A 416 29.80 -27.92 6.86
C ASN A 416 28.97 -26.63 6.91
N ILE A 417 27.95 -26.57 7.76
CA ILE A 417 27.01 -25.43 7.83
C ILE A 417 27.17 -24.57 9.08
N LEU A 418 27.66 -25.12 10.20
CA LEU A 418 27.93 -24.32 11.39
C LEU A 418 28.93 -23.20 11.11
N GLY A 419 28.62 -21.99 11.56
CA GLY A 419 29.46 -20.80 11.34
C GLY A 419 29.37 -20.22 9.92
N GLN A 420 28.61 -20.83 9.02
CA GLN A 420 28.37 -20.31 7.68
C GLN A 420 27.12 -19.44 7.64
N ASN A 421 27.06 -18.52 6.69
CA ASN A 421 25.86 -17.73 6.45
C ASN A 421 24.78 -18.57 5.75
N LEU A 422 23.57 -18.61 6.33
CA LEU A 422 22.44 -19.39 5.83
C LEU A 422 22.11 -19.05 4.37
N TRP A 423 22.11 -17.77 4.01
CA TRP A 423 21.79 -17.32 2.65
C TRP A 423 22.92 -17.56 1.65
N ALA A 424 24.17 -17.66 2.10
CA ALA A 424 25.27 -18.05 1.20
C ALA A 424 25.12 -19.50 0.73
N ILE A 425 24.57 -20.38 1.58
CA ILE A 425 24.36 -21.80 1.26
C ILE A 425 23.05 -22.01 0.49
N PHE A 426 21.97 -21.33 0.90
CA PHE A 426 20.63 -21.59 0.38
C PHE A 426 20.04 -20.49 -0.53
N GLY A 427 20.66 -19.32 -0.62
CA GLY A 427 20.09 -18.13 -1.26
C GLY A 427 19.84 -18.22 -2.76
N GLY A 428 20.42 -19.21 -3.46
CA GLY A 428 20.13 -19.46 -4.88
C GLY A 428 18.94 -20.39 -5.14
N ASN A 429 18.47 -21.13 -4.14
CA ASN A 429 17.58 -22.29 -4.30
C ASN A 429 16.33 -22.25 -3.39
N ILE A 430 16.15 -21.19 -2.62
CA ILE A 430 15.03 -21.01 -1.68
C ILE A 430 13.98 -20.08 -2.31
N ALA A 431 12.69 -20.38 -2.08
CA ALA A 431 11.59 -19.50 -2.46
C ALA A 431 11.64 -18.17 -1.69
N ASP A 432 11.28 -17.06 -2.34
CA ASP A 432 11.23 -15.71 -1.74
C ASP A 432 10.41 -15.67 -0.44
N SER A 433 9.44 -16.57 -0.30
CA SER A 433 8.61 -16.75 0.91
C SER A 433 9.43 -17.06 2.17
N PHE A 434 10.40 -17.98 2.12
CA PHE A 434 11.24 -18.28 3.31
C PHE A 434 12.07 -17.06 3.70
N PHE A 435 12.64 -16.36 2.71
CA PHE A 435 13.41 -15.15 2.94
C PHE A 435 12.55 -14.07 3.60
N ALA A 436 11.38 -13.78 3.03
CA ALA A 436 10.45 -12.78 3.55
C ALA A 436 9.97 -13.13 4.97
N ASN A 437 9.56 -14.38 5.22
CA ASN A 437 9.04 -14.79 6.52
C ASN A 437 10.13 -14.78 7.61
N TYR A 438 11.35 -15.23 7.31
CA TYR A 438 12.44 -15.19 8.29
C TYR A 438 12.86 -13.75 8.60
N HIS A 439 12.94 -12.88 7.59
CA HIS A 439 13.23 -11.45 7.81
C HIS A 439 12.10 -10.76 8.59
N LEU A 440 10.84 -11.08 8.30
CA LEU A 440 9.69 -10.59 9.05
C LEU A 440 9.79 -10.98 10.53
N ALA A 441 10.07 -12.26 10.79
CA ALA A 441 10.20 -12.77 12.17
C ALA A 441 11.31 -12.04 12.93
N LEU A 442 12.48 -11.88 12.31
CA LEU A 442 13.64 -11.28 12.95
C LEU A 442 13.53 -9.75 13.08
N HIS A 443 12.94 -9.06 12.10
CA HIS A 443 12.83 -7.59 12.09
C HIS A 443 11.67 -7.08 12.95
N GLU A 444 10.49 -7.70 12.82
CA GLU A 444 9.29 -7.32 13.59
C GLU A 444 9.23 -8.02 14.95
N ASN A 445 10.16 -8.95 15.23
CA ASN A 445 10.23 -9.72 16.47
C ASN A 445 8.92 -10.47 16.79
N VAL A 446 8.32 -11.08 15.76
CA VAL A 446 7.11 -11.91 15.85
C VAL A 446 7.38 -13.35 15.45
N SER A 447 6.73 -14.31 16.11
CA SER A 447 6.78 -15.70 15.67
C SER A 447 5.97 -15.86 14.38
N VAL A 448 6.58 -16.46 13.36
CA VAL A 448 5.92 -16.76 12.08
C VAL A 448 5.78 -18.27 11.91
N HIS A 449 4.65 -18.67 11.36
CA HIS A 449 4.34 -20.06 11.05
C HIS A 449 3.77 -20.13 9.64
N PHE A 450 4.35 -20.97 8.79
CA PHE A 450 3.95 -21.10 7.40
C PHE A 450 4.28 -22.49 6.83
N GLU A 451 3.53 -22.91 5.83
CA GLU A 451 3.79 -24.15 5.08
C GLU A 451 4.23 -23.76 3.66
N GLU A 452 5.39 -24.27 3.22
CA GLU A 452 5.97 -23.89 1.93
C GLU A 452 6.58 -25.11 1.23
N TYR A 453 6.51 -25.13 -0.10
CA TYR A 453 7.13 -26.18 -0.90
C TYR A 453 8.60 -25.87 -1.15
N TYR A 454 9.48 -26.76 -0.69
CA TYR A 454 10.91 -26.64 -0.90
C TYR A 454 11.34 -27.41 -2.16
N ALA A 455 11.41 -26.68 -3.28
CA ALA A 455 11.67 -27.24 -4.61
C ALA A 455 12.96 -28.10 -4.74
N PRO A 456 14.12 -27.74 -4.15
CA PRO A 456 15.36 -28.52 -4.32
C PRO A 456 15.29 -29.96 -3.83
N LEU A 457 14.48 -30.23 -2.80
CA LEU A 457 14.29 -31.58 -2.24
C LEU A 457 12.89 -32.15 -2.53
N GLN A 458 12.05 -31.41 -3.25
CA GLN A 458 10.67 -31.78 -3.59
C GLN A 458 9.79 -32.13 -2.38
N VAL A 459 9.98 -31.45 -1.25
CA VAL A 459 9.23 -31.70 -0.01
C VAL A 459 8.39 -30.49 0.38
N TRP A 460 7.24 -30.73 0.99
CA TRP A 460 6.49 -29.71 1.71
C TRP A 460 6.99 -29.63 3.14
N VAL A 461 7.35 -28.41 3.57
CA VAL A 461 7.82 -28.16 4.93
C VAL A 461 6.85 -27.24 5.67
N GLU A 462 6.45 -27.67 6.86
CA GLU A 462 5.82 -26.81 7.85
C GLU A 462 6.94 -26.16 8.66
N VAL A 463 6.95 -24.83 8.76
CA VAL A 463 8.03 -24.05 9.35
C VAL A 463 7.49 -23.15 10.44
N SER A 464 8.12 -23.18 11.60
CA SER A 464 7.87 -22.28 12.72
C SER A 464 9.18 -21.57 13.09
N ALA A 465 9.22 -20.26 12.88
CA ALA A 465 10.39 -19.45 13.19
C ALA A 465 10.09 -18.49 14.35
N TYR A 466 10.92 -18.58 15.39
CA TYR A 466 10.79 -17.84 16.64
C TYR A 466 11.99 -16.89 16.78
N PRO A 467 11.76 -15.56 16.78
CA PRO A 467 12.82 -14.61 17.01
C PRO A 467 13.23 -14.63 18.49
N SER A 468 14.51 -14.36 18.72
CA SER A 468 15.10 -14.25 20.04
C SER A 468 16.11 -13.10 20.04
N ASN A 469 16.55 -12.67 21.22
CA ASN A 469 17.56 -11.63 21.34
C ASN A 469 18.87 -11.97 20.61
N GLY A 470 19.17 -13.27 20.43
CA GLY A 470 20.38 -13.77 19.78
C GLY A 470 20.27 -13.95 18.26
N GLY A 471 19.06 -13.89 17.68
CA GLY A 471 18.81 -14.20 16.28
C GLY A 471 17.49 -14.96 16.09
N LEU A 472 17.47 -15.98 15.22
CA LEU A 472 16.24 -16.70 14.85
C LEU A 472 16.39 -18.20 15.12
N SER A 473 15.41 -18.80 15.78
CA SER A 473 15.30 -20.26 15.97
C SER A 473 14.21 -20.81 15.07
N VAL A 474 14.51 -21.82 14.25
CA VAL A 474 13.60 -22.35 13.23
C VAL A 474 13.39 -23.84 13.45
N TYR A 475 12.13 -24.22 13.59
CA TYR A 475 11.67 -25.61 13.57
C TYR A 475 11.01 -25.86 12.23
N PHE A 476 11.28 -27.01 11.63
CA PHE A 476 10.61 -27.40 10.41
C PHE A 476 10.42 -28.91 10.31
N LYS A 477 9.33 -29.29 9.66
CA LYS A 477 8.87 -30.67 9.57
C LYS A 477 8.42 -30.99 8.16
N ASP A 478 8.77 -32.18 7.68
CA ASP A 478 8.23 -32.70 6.42
C ASP A 478 6.75 -33.08 6.59
N ILE A 479 5.89 -32.38 5.86
CA ILE A 479 4.44 -32.60 5.81
C ILE A 479 3.99 -33.12 4.43
N SER A 480 4.91 -33.60 3.60
CA SER A 480 4.61 -34.05 2.23
C SER A 480 3.55 -35.15 2.20
N THR A 481 3.60 -36.09 3.14
CA THR A 481 2.61 -37.16 3.28
C THR A 481 1.21 -36.61 3.55
N ARG A 482 1.11 -35.62 4.45
CA ARG A 482 -0.13 -34.92 4.75
C ARG A 482 -0.65 -34.16 3.53
N LYS A 483 0.21 -33.41 2.83
CA LYS A 483 -0.17 -32.65 1.63
C LYS A 483 -0.61 -33.56 0.49
N MET A 484 0.03 -34.70 0.27
CA MET A 484 -0.40 -35.69 -0.71
C MET A 484 -1.77 -36.30 -0.37
N ALA A 485 -2.05 -36.56 0.92
CA ALA A 485 -3.35 -37.06 1.36
C ALA A 485 -4.46 -36.00 1.21
N GLU A 486 -4.19 -34.76 1.63
CA GLU A 486 -5.10 -33.62 1.47
C GLU A 486 -5.42 -33.37 -0.01
N ASP A 487 -4.40 -33.38 -0.87
CA ASP A 487 -4.58 -33.16 -2.32
C ASP A 487 -5.31 -34.32 -3.00
N SER A 488 -5.07 -35.57 -2.57
CA SER A 488 -5.82 -36.74 -3.05
C SER A 488 -7.30 -36.65 -2.68
N ILE A 489 -7.61 -36.26 -1.44
CA ILE A 489 -9.00 -36.09 -0.96
C ILE A 489 -9.66 -34.93 -1.70
N ARG A 490 -8.98 -33.79 -1.79
CA ARG A 490 -9.45 -32.61 -2.53
C ARG A 490 -9.71 -32.95 -3.99
N THR A 491 -8.74 -33.54 -4.68
CA THR A 491 -8.87 -33.94 -6.08
C THR A 491 -10.01 -34.94 -6.29
N SER A 492 -10.21 -35.87 -5.35
CA SER A 492 -11.36 -36.79 -5.42
C SER A 492 -12.68 -36.02 -5.26
N ASN A 493 -12.80 -35.13 -4.28
CA ASN A 493 -14.01 -34.33 -4.04
C ASN A 493 -14.29 -33.32 -5.16
N GLU A 494 -13.26 -32.64 -5.67
CA GLU A 494 -13.35 -31.77 -6.83
C GLU A 494 -13.75 -32.54 -8.07
N ARG A 495 -13.20 -33.74 -8.31
CA ARG A 495 -13.66 -34.62 -9.40
C ARG A 495 -15.13 -35.01 -9.22
N TYR A 496 -15.56 -35.37 -8.00
CA TYR A 496 -16.96 -35.68 -7.71
C TYR A 496 -17.88 -34.48 -7.99
N ASP A 497 -17.51 -33.29 -7.51
CA ASP A 497 -18.27 -32.06 -7.74
C ASP A 497 -18.21 -31.60 -9.21
N MET A 498 -17.11 -31.81 -9.93
CA MET A 498 -16.99 -31.50 -11.35
C MET A 498 -17.81 -32.43 -12.22
N VAL A 499 -17.83 -33.73 -11.93
CA VAL A 499 -18.71 -34.69 -12.61
C VAL A 499 -20.17 -34.30 -12.38
N ALA A 500 -20.56 -34.00 -11.13
CA ALA A 500 -21.89 -33.49 -10.80
C ALA A 500 -22.21 -32.15 -11.50
N LYS A 501 -21.22 -31.26 -11.61
CA LYS A 501 -21.35 -29.97 -12.30
C LYS A 501 -21.56 -30.13 -13.80
N ALA A 502 -20.81 -31.04 -14.41
CA ALA A 502 -20.81 -31.29 -15.85
C ALA A 502 -22.07 -32.00 -16.35
N THR A 503 -22.61 -32.95 -15.59
CA THR A 503 -23.88 -33.63 -15.98
C THR A 503 -25.12 -32.82 -15.66
N ASN A 504 -24.97 -31.75 -14.87
CA ASN A 504 -26.04 -30.87 -14.41
C ASN A 504 -27.10 -31.56 -13.53
N ASP A 505 -26.74 -32.72 -12.96
CA ASP A 505 -27.64 -33.50 -12.10
C ASP A 505 -27.56 -33.03 -10.64
N ALA A 506 -28.67 -33.11 -9.91
CA ALA A 506 -28.70 -32.98 -8.47
C ALA A 506 -28.38 -34.34 -7.83
N ILE A 507 -27.17 -34.47 -7.26
CA ILE A 507 -26.78 -35.65 -6.50
C ILE A 507 -27.41 -35.60 -5.11
N TRP A 508 -28.07 -36.69 -4.73
CA TRP A 508 -28.68 -36.88 -3.41
C TRP A 508 -28.15 -38.17 -2.77
N ASP A 509 -28.05 -38.13 -1.44
CA ASP A 509 -27.56 -39.24 -0.62
C ASP A 509 -28.55 -39.48 0.52
N TRP A 510 -29.28 -40.59 0.44
CA TRP A 510 -30.37 -40.94 1.34
C TRP A 510 -30.00 -42.08 2.27
N ASP A 511 -30.01 -41.83 3.58
CA ASP A 511 -29.94 -42.85 4.62
C ASP A 511 -31.32 -43.47 4.84
N LEU A 512 -31.47 -44.75 4.49
CA LEU A 512 -32.73 -45.49 4.55
C LEU A 512 -33.04 -46.00 5.97
N ILE A 513 -32.07 -45.99 6.89
CA ILE A 513 -32.27 -46.40 8.29
C ILE A 513 -32.89 -45.25 9.07
N THR A 514 -32.32 -44.04 8.93
CA THR A 514 -32.80 -42.86 9.64
C THR A 514 -33.86 -42.09 8.86
N ASN A 515 -34.09 -42.44 7.58
CA ASN A 515 -34.95 -41.74 6.65
C ASN A 515 -34.55 -40.26 6.44
N ILE A 516 -33.24 -39.98 6.36
CA ILE A 516 -32.68 -38.63 6.23
C ILE A 516 -31.82 -38.54 4.97
N VAL A 517 -31.93 -37.45 4.21
CA VAL A 517 -31.00 -37.14 3.12
C VAL A 517 -29.76 -36.45 3.70
N VAL A 518 -28.63 -37.15 3.74
CA VAL A 518 -27.35 -36.69 4.30
C VAL A 518 -26.74 -35.55 3.47
N ARG A 519 -26.99 -35.56 2.16
CA ARG A 519 -26.65 -34.48 1.24
C ARG A 519 -27.89 -34.16 0.42
N PRO A 520 -28.75 -33.22 0.84
CA PRO A 520 -29.74 -32.67 -0.08
C PRO A 520 -28.92 -32.05 -1.20
N GLY A 521 -29.12 -32.49 -2.44
CA GLY A 521 -28.37 -31.93 -3.55
C GLY A 521 -28.57 -30.42 -3.54
N LYS A 522 -27.55 -29.62 -3.22
CA LYS A 522 -27.63 -28.13 -3.24
C LYS A 522 -28.15 -27.57 -4.57
N ARG A 523 -28.19 -28.40 -5.61
CA ARG A 523 -28.74 -28.09 -6.93
C ARG A 523 -30.21 -28.46 -7.12
N LEU A 524 -30.83 -29.24 -6.23
CA LEU A 524 -32.29 -29.41 -6.21
C LEU A 524 -32.97 -28.04 -6.02
N GLU A 525 -32.34 -27.17 -5.23
CA GLU A 525 -32.74 -25.77 -5.02
C GLU A 525 -32.65 -24.95 -6.31
N THR A 526 -31.57 -25.12 -7.09
CA THR A 526 -31.38 -24.42 -8.37
C THR A 526 -32.29 -24.95 -9.48
N LEU A 527 -32.53 -26.26 -9.51
CA LEU A 527 -33.32 -26.92 -10.55
C LEU A 527 -34.83 -26.72 -10.33
N PHE A 528 -35.31 -26.77 -9.08
CA PHE A 528 -36.75 -26.73 -8.78
C PHE A 528 -37.17 -25.59 -7.83
N GLY A 529 -36.25 -24.76 -7.34
CA GLY A 529 -36.55 -23.49 -6.66
C GLY A 529 -36.85 -23.58 -5.15
N TYR A 530 -36.65 -24.74 -4.53
CA TYR A 530 -36.85 -24.91 -3.08
C TYR A 530 -35.59 -24.54 -2.31
N GLU A 531 -35.62 -23.50 -1.47
CA GLU A 531 -34.52 -23.16 -0.55
C GLU A 531 -34.58 -24.04 0.72
N ASP A 532 -33.45 -24.66 1.11
CA ASP A 532 -33.27 -25.43 2.34
C ASP A 532 -34.33 -26.53 2.58
N CYS A 533 -34.34 -27.54 1.71
CA CYS A 533 -35.13 -28.75 1.93
C CYS A 533 -34.53 -29.65 3.02
N GLU A 534 -34.59 -29.26 4.29
CA GLU A 534 -34.39 -30.15 5.45
C GLU A 534 -35.61 -31.08 5.63
N ALA A 535 -35.91 -31.91 4.64
CA ALA A 535 -36.95 -32.91 4.77
C ALA A 535 -36.49 -34.01 5.75
N LYS A 536 -36.93 -33.93 7.01
CA LYS A 536 -36.75 -35.00 8.00
C LYS A 536 -37.52 -36.29 7.66
N ASP A 537 -38.42 -36.23 6.68
CA ASP A 537 -39.14 -37.36 6.11
C ASP A 537 -39.19 -37.25 4.58
N VAL A 538 -38.37 -38.05 3.91
CA VAL A 538 -38.20 -38.07 2.45
C VAL A 538 -39.48 -38.50 1.74
N ASP A 539 -40.23 -39.42 2.33
CA ASP A 539 -41.46 -39.95 1.74
C ASP A 539 -42.57 -38.89 1.71
N ALA A 540 -42.67 -38.10 2.78
CA ALA A 540 -43.64 -37.00 2.86
C ALA A 540 -43.35 -35.90 1.83
N PHE A 541 -42.06 -35.57 1.63
CA PHE A 541 -41.68 -34.55 0.66
C PHE A 541 -41.91 -35.03 -0.78
N TRP A 542 -41.49 -36.24 -1.15
CA TRP A 542 -41.68 -36.73 -2.52
C TRP A 542 -43.17 -36.97 -2.86
N ASN A 543 -43.99 -37.40 -1.89
CA ASN A 543 -45.44 -37.53 -2.06
C ASN A 543 -46.16 -36.20 -2.33
N THR A 544 -45.63 -35.08 -1.83
CA THR A 544 -46.24 -33.76 -2.00
C THR A 544 -45.72 -33.01 -3.24
N HIS A 545 -44.55 -33.39 -3.74
CA HIS A 545 -43.88 -32.70 -4.85
C HIS A 545 -43.90 -33.49 -6.17
N ALA A 546 -44.07 -34.81 -6.16
CA ALA A 546 -44.33 -35.57 -7.38
C ALA A 546 -45.78 -35.40 -7.83
N HIS A 547 -46.03 -35.38 -9.15
CA HIS A 547 -47.39 -35.32 -9.67
C HIS A 547 -48.22 -36.53 -9.18
N PRO A 548 -49.47 -36.34 -8.71
CA PRO A 548 -50.25 -37.41 -8.06
C PRO A 548 -50.40 -38.70 -8.89
N GLU A 549 -50.61 -38.57 -10.21
CA GLU A 549 -50.71 -39.71 -11.13
C GLU A 549 -49.39 -40.49 -11.29
N ASP A 550 -48.24 -39.80 -11.17
CA ASP A 550 -46.93 -40.41 -11.36
C ASP A 550 -46.41 -41.03 -10.05
N TRP A 551 -46.72 -40.40 -8.91
CA TRP A 551 -46.26 -40.83 -7.59
C TRP A 551 -46.74 -42.24 -7.23
N GLU A 552 -48.00 -42.59 -7.53
CA GLU A 552 -48.52 -43.94 -7.24
C GLU A 552 -47.70 -45.03 -7.94
N LYS A 553 -47.33 -44.80 -9.21
CA LYS A 553 -46.49 -45.70 -10.00
C LYS A 553 -45.06 -45.74 -9.46
N VAL A 554 -44.47 -44.59 -9.20
CA VAL A 554 -43.08 -44.45 -8.72
C VAL A 554 -42.90 -45.10 -7.35
N ASN A 555 -43.77 -44.80 -6.39
CA ASN A 555 -43.70 -45.34 -5.03
C ASN A 555 -43.89 -46.86 -5.01
N LYS A 556 -44.82 -47.40 -5.83
CA LYS A 556 -45.01 -48.85 -5.96
C LYS A 556 -43.75 -49.56 -6.47
N LYS A 557 -43.12 -49.01 -7.51
CA LYS A 557 -41.88 -49.55 -8.08
C LYS A 557 -40.73 -49.47 -7.09
N ARG A 558 -40.60 -48.34 -6.39
CA ARG A 558 -39.57 -48.10 -5.36
C ARG A 558 -39.69 -49.09 -4.19
N ASN A 559 -40.89 -49.29 -3.66
CA ASN A 559 -41.12 -50.23 -2.55
C ASN A 559 -40.87 -51.69 -2.97
N ALA A 560 -41.18 -52.06 -4.21
CA ALA A 560 -40.84 -53.37 -4.74
C ALA A 560 -39.31 -53.59 -4.80
N LEU A 561 -38.56 -52.55 -5.19
CA LEU A 561 -37.10 -52.59 -5.27
C LEU A 561 -36.43 -52.71 -3.88
N PHE A 562 -36.92 -51.99 -2.87
CA PHE A 562 -36.37 -52.10 -1.50
C PHE A 562 -36.54 -53.50 -0.93
N ASN A 563 -37.66 -54.16 -1.24
CA ASN A 563 -37.99 -55.51 -0.81
C ASN A 563 -37.35 -56.63 -1.65
N ASN A 564 -36.65 -56.31 -2.75
CA ASN A 564 -35.95 -57.28 -3.59
C ASN A 564 -34.41 -57.20 -3.35
N PRO A 565 -33.79 -58.14 -2.62
CA PRO A 565 -32.35 -58.10 -2.33
C PRO A 565 -31.45 -58.29 -3.56
N ALA A 566 -31.99 -58.78 -4.68
CA ALA A 566 -31.23 -59.04 -5.91
C ALA A 566 -31.04 -57.79 -6.78
N GLU A 567 -31.77 -56.71 -6.51
CA GLU A 567 -31.73 -55.48 -7.31
C GLU A 567 -31.24 -54.29 -6.47
N ASN A 568 -30.25 -53.57 -7.01
CA ASN A 568 -29.60 -52.44 -6.36
C ASN A 568 -29.67 -51.15 -7.19
N TYR A 569 -30.36 -51.15 -8.33
CA TYR A 569 -30.41 -50.03 -9.25
C TYR A 569 -31.85 -49.53 -9.41
N TRP A 570 -32.02 -48.22 -9.35
CA TRP A 570 -33.27 -47.49 -9.49
C TRP A 570 -33.18 -46.53 -10.66
N GLU A 571 -34.24 -46.45 -11.46
CA GLU A 571 -34.38 -45.48 -12.53
C GLU A 571 -35.86 -45.20 -12.81
N ASP A 572 -36.29 -43.93 -12.85
CA ASP A 572 -37.62 -43.55 -13.34
C ASP A 572 -37.70 -42.09 -13.83
N GLU A 573 -38.70 -41.80 -14.65
CA GLU A 573 -39.02 -40.45 -15.14
C GLU A 573 -40.40 -40.02 -14.62
N TYR A 574 -40.49 -38.85 -13.98
CA TYR A 574 -41.76 -38.38 -13.44
C TYR A 574 -41.83 -36.85 -13.38
N ARG A 575 -43.07 -36.34 -13.26
CA ARG A 575 -43.31 -34.90 -13.12
C ARG A 575 -43.08 -34.46 -11.68
N PHE A 576 -42.29 -33.41 -11.51
CA PHE A 576 -41.93 -32.83 -10.22
C PHE A 576 -42.39 -31.37 -10.15
N LEU A 577 -43.06 -31.01 -9.07
CA LEU A 577 -43.58 -29.67 -8.83
C LEU A 577 -42.42 -28.74 -8.52
N THR A 578 -42.36 -27.62 -9.21
CA THR A 578 -41.39 -26.55 -8.98
C THR A 578 -41.94 -25.56 -7.96
N ALA A 579 -41.07 -24.80 -7.31
CA ALA A 579 -41.46 -23.74 -6.37
C ALA A 579 -42.30 -22.63 -7.02
N SER A 580 -42.25 -22.46 -8.34
CA SER A 580 -43.12 -21.55 -9.08
C SER A 580 -44.55 -22.09 -9.31
N GLY A 581 -44.82 -23.35 -8.93
CA GLY A 581 -46.13 -24.00 -9.05
C GLY A 581 -46.36 -24.77 -10.35
N ASP A 582 -45.38 -24.79 -11.26
CA ASP A 582 -45.44 -25.57 -12.51
C ASP A 582 -44.78 -26.94 -12.35
N TYR A 583 -45.09 -27.90 -13.23
CA TYR A 583 -44.41 -29.20 -13.25
C TYR A 583 -43.22 -29.22 -14.23
N GLY A 584 -42.05 -29.58 -13.72
CA GLY A 584 -40.88 -30.01 -14.49
C GLY A 584 -40.85 -31.54 -14.66
N TYR A 585 -40.03 -32.04 -15.57
CA TYR A 585 -39.77 -33.48 -15.74
C TYR A 585 -38.40 -33.83 -15.16
N VAL A 586 -38.37 -34.85 -14.31
CA VAL A 586 -37.16 -35.32 -13.65
C VAL A 586 -36.88 -36.75 -14.06
N HIS A 587 -35.63 -37.02 -14.41
CA HIS A 587 -35.08 -38.35 -14.59
C HIS A 587 -34.20 -38.70 -13.39
N ASP A 588 -34.68 -39.60 -12.54
CA ASP A 588 -33.98 -40.02 -11.33
C ASP A 588 -33.31 -41.36 -11.53
N LYS A 589 -32.05 -41.46 -11.11
CA LYS A 589 -31.29 -42.72 -11.07
C LYS A 589 -30.59 -42.87 -9.74
N GLY A 590 -30.52 -44.09 -9.20
CA GLY A 590 -29.83 -44.31 -7.94
C GLY A 590 -29.38 -45.75 -7.71
N TYR A 591 -28.37 -45.90 -6.86
CA TYR A 591 -27.87 -47.18 -6.39
C TYR A 591 -28.14 -47.38 -4.90
N ILE A 592 -28.60 -48.57 -4.54
CA ILE A 592 -28.88 -48.98 -3.17
C ILE A 592 -27.66 -49.71 -2.61
N ILE A 593 -27.18 -49.25 -1.46
CA ILE A 593 -26.18 -49.89 -0.63
C ILE A 593 -26.93 -50.71 0.43
N ARG A 594 -26.58 -51.98 0.55
CA ARG A 594 -27.21 -52.95 1.46
C ARG A 594 -26.21 -53.41 2.52
N ASN A 595 -26.71 -53.80 3.69
CA ASN A 595 -25.90 -54.46 4.72
C ASN A 595 -25.64 -55.94 4.38
N HIS A 596 -24.87 -56.63 5.22
CA HIS A 596 -24.55 -58.05 5.06
C HIS A 596 -25.78 -58.99 5.07
N GLU A 597 -26.94 -58.54 5.54
CA GLU A 597 -28.20 -59.30 5.58
C GLU A 597 -29.07 -59.06 4.34
N GLY A 598 -28.61 -58.26 3.37
CA GLY A 598 -29.36 -57.91 2.16
C GLY A 598 -30.41 -56.82 2.37
N LYS A 599 -30.46 -56.18 3.54
CA LYS A 599 -31.35 -55.05 3.82
C LYS A 599 -30.78 -53.77 3.24
N ALA A 600 -31.59 -52.99 2.54
CA ALA A 600 -31.24 -51.66 2.06
C ALA A 600 -30.97 -50.72 3.24
N ILE A 601 -29.80 -50.10 3.26
CA ILE A 601 -29.37 -49.17 4.34
C ILE A 601 -29.14 -47.75 3.84
N ARG A 602 -28.78 -47.58 2.57
CA ARG A 602 -28.49 -46.27 2.00
C ARG A 602 -28.76 -46.28 0.50
N MET A 603 -29.10 -45.14 -0.08
CA MET A 603 -29.33 -44.98 -1.51
C MET A 603 -28.69 -43.68 -2.00
N ILE A 604 -27.83 -43.77 -3.00
CA ILE A 604 -27.15 -42.61 -3.58
C ILE A 604 -27.56 -42.51 -5.04
N GLY A 605 -27.99 -41.32 -5.45
CA GLY A 605 -28.51 -41.11 -6.79
C GLY A 605 -28.29 -39.70 -7.31
N ALA A 606 -28.76 -39.51 -8.54
CA ALA A 606 -28.70 -38.26 -9.26
C ALA A 606 -30.05 -38.01 -9.93
N SER A 607 -30.52 -36.76 -9.85
CA SER A 607 -31.76 -36.27 -10.45
C SER A 607 -31.43 -35.30 -11.58
N GLN A 608 -31.86 -35.61 -12.79
CA GLN A 608 -31.65 -34.77 -13.97
C GLN A 608 -32.95 -34.07 -14.36
N ASP A 609 -32.92 -32.75 -14.55
CA ASP A 609 -34.03 -32.02 -15.17
C ASP A 609 -34.01 -32.25 -16.69
N ILE A 610 -35.04 -32.93 -17.20
CA ILE A 610 -35.21 -33.23 -18.63
C ILE A 610 -36.35 -32.41 -19.26
N THR A 611 -36.80 -31.35 -18.57
CA THR A 611 -37.93 -30.52 -19.01
C THR A 611 -37.68 -29.89 -20.37
N ARG A 612 -36.46 -29.37 -20.61
CA ARG A 612 -36.10 -28.71 -21.87
C ARG A 612 -36.11 -29.72 -23.02
N GLU A 613 -35.50 -30.87 -22.82
CA GLU A 613 -35.38 -31.96 -23.79
C GLU A 613 -36.76 -32.48 -24.16
N LYS A 614 -37.62 -32.74 -23.15
CA LYS A 614 -39.02 -33.16 -23.39
C LYS A 614 -39.82 -32.08 -24.12
N LYS A 615 -39.67 -30.80 -23.77
CA LYS A 615 -40.32 -29.68 -24.48
C LYS A 615 -39.84 -29.57 -25.93
N GLN A 616 -38.54 -29.68 -26.19
CA GLN A 616 -37.97 -29.61 -27.54
C GLN A 616 -38.40 -30.81 -28.40
N VAL A 617 -38.38 -32.03 -27.86
CA VAL A 617 -38.87 -33.22 -28.58
C VAL A 617 -40.35 -33.06 -28.94
N ASN A 618 -41.18 -32.63 -27.98
CA ASN A 618 -42.60 -32.41 -28.22
C ASN A 618 -42.85 -31.26 -29.22
N GLU A 619 -42.05 -30.21 -29.20
CA GLU A 619 -42.15 -29.09 -30.15
C GLU A 619 -41.71 -29.50 -31.56
N ILE A 620 -40.64 -30.28 -31.70
CA ILE A 620 -40.21 -30.85 -32.99
C ILE A 620 -41.32 -31.73 -33.56
N ILE A 621 -41.88 -32.63 -32.74
CA ILE A 621 -43.00 -33.49 -33.17
C ILE A 621 -44.18 -32.63 -33.63
N ARG A 622 -44.51 -31.57 -32.89
CA ARG A 622 -45.60 -30.64 -33.25
C ARG A 622 -45.32 -29.86 -34.53
N ILE A 623 -44.10 -29.35 -34.72
CA ILE A 623 -43.68 -28.62 -35.94
C ILE A 623 -43.71 -29.57 -37.13
N GLN A 624 -43.19 -30.80 -36.99
CA GLN A 624 -43.22 -31.82 -38.04
C GLN A 624 -44.67 -32.12 -38.46
N GLN A 625 -45.55 -32.42 -37.50
CA GLN A 625 -46.98 -32.68 -37.75
C GLN A 625 -47.68 -31.49 -38.42
N ASN A 626 -47.33 -30.26 -38.04
CA ASN A 626 -47.87 -29.05 -38.64
C ASN A 626 -47.39 -28.86 -40.09
N LEU A 627 -46.09 -29.03 -40.36
CA LEU A 627 -45.53 -28.93 -41.71
C LEU A 627 -46.10 -30.01 -42.64
N ASP A 628 -46.20 -31.26 -42.17
CA ASP A 628 -46.80 -32.36 -42.92
C ASP A 628 -48.27 -32.05 -43.26
N SER A 629 -49.02 -31.46 -42.33
CA SER A 629 -50.40 -31.04 -42.60
C SER A 629 -50.47 -29.92 -43.63
N LEU A 630 -49.60 -28.91 -43.54
CA LEU A 630 -49.61 -27.76 -44.46
C LEU A 630 -49.33 -28.16 -45.91
N ILE A 631 -48.28 -28.94 -46.18
CA ILE A 631 -47.91 -29.31 -47.56
C ILE A 631 -48.92 -30.27 -48.21
N ASN A 632 -49.67 -31.03 -47.41
CA ASN A 632 -50.64 -32.01 -47.88
C ASN A 632 -52.07 -31.46 -48.03
N THR A 633 -52.35 -30.24 -47.57
CA THR A 633 -53.67 -29.59 -47.76
C THR A 633 -53.88 -29.03 -49.16
N THR A 634 -52.81 -28.77 -49.93
CA THR A 634 -52.91 -28.27 -51.31
C THR A 634 -52.98 -29.41 -52.33
N THR A 635 -53.67 -29.16 -53.45
CA THR A 635 -53.69 -30.04 -54.63
C THR A 635 -52.48 -29.81 -55.55
N ASP A 636 -51.72 -28.73 -55.34
CA ASP A 636 -50.49 -28.46 -56.08
C ASP A 636 -49.41 -29.48 -55.74
N LEU A 637 -48.54 -29.80 -56.70
CA LEU A 637 -47.49 -30.79 -56.51
C LEU A 637 -46.27 -30.13 -55.87
N ILE A 638 -45.86 -30.62 -54.70
CA ILE A 638 -44.68 -30.14 -53.98
C ILE A 638 -43.72 -31.30 -53.83
N TRP A 639 -42.48 -31.12 -54.30
CA TRP A 639 -41.43 -32.10 -54.08
C TRP A 639 -40.06 -31.42 -53.98
N SER A 640 -39.10 -32.13 -53.41
CA SER A 640 -37.72 -31.70 -53.33
C SER A 640 -36.79 -32.85 -53.67
N ILE A 641 -35.63 -32.51 -54.25
CA ILE A 641 -34.61 -33.48 -54.63
C ILE A 641 -33.24 -33.06 -54.10
N ASN A 642 -32.34 -34.01 -53.91
CA ASN A 642 -30.94 -33.76 -53.57
C ASN A 642 -30.09 -33.49 -54.83
N THR A 643 -28.78 -33.27 -54.64
CA THR A 643 -27.81 -33.05 -55.74
C THR A 643 -27.62 -34.25 -56.66
N GLU A 644 -28.06 -35.45 -56.25
CA GLU A 644 -28.04 -36.69 -57.05
C GLU A 644 -29.39 -36.96 -57.75
N PHE A 645 -30.29 -35.98 -57.75
CA PHE A 645 -31.65 -36.09 -58.30
C PHE A 645 -32.57 -37.10 -57.59
N LYS A 646 -32.26 -37.49 -56.35
CA LYS A 646 -33.12 -38.35 -55.53
C LYS A 646 -34.11 -37.52 -54.73
N ILE A 647 -35.34 -38.02 -54.57
CA ILE A 647 -36.42 -37.35 -53.83
C ILE A 647 -36.06 -37.29 -52.34
N ILE A 648 -36.10 -36.08 -51.77
CA ILE A 648 -35.90 -35.84 -50.33
C ILE A 648 -37.24 -35.89 -49.60
N ALA A 649 -38.24 -35.19 -50.13
CA ALA A 649 -39.58 -35.11 -49.57
C ALA A 649 -40.57 -34.70 -50.66
N ALA A 650 -41.82 -35.18 -50.58
CA ALA A 650 -42.90 -34.76 -51.46
C ALA A 650 -44.27 -34.86 -50.78
N ASN A 651 -45.23 -34.05 -51.21
CA ASN A 651 -46.59 -34.12 -50.70
C ASN A 651 -47.40 -35.27 -51.35
N ILE A 652 -48.52 -35.63 -50.73
CA ILE A 652 -49.42 -36.71 -51.19
C ILE A 652 -49.92 -36.44 -52.61
N ALA A 653 -50.19 -35.19 -52.97
CA ALA A 653 -50.63 -34.81 -54.32
C ALA A 653 -49.59 -35.17 -55.39
N PHE A 654 -48.29 -34.93 -55.12
CA PHE A 654 -47.19 -35.33 -55.99
C PHE A 654 -47.12 -36.85 -56.19
N TYR A 655 -47.17 -37.63 -55.11
CA TYR A 655 -47.12 -39.09 -55.21
C TYR A 655 -48.29 -39.66 -56.02
N ASN A 656 -49.52 -39.19 -55.75
CA ASN A 656 -50.73 -39.64 -56.43
C ASN A 656 -50.72 -39.27 -57.93
N THR A 657 -50.37 -38.02 -58.27
CA THR A 657 -50.34 -37.56 -59.67
C THR A 657 -49.24 -38.23 -60.46
N THR A 658 -48.06 -38.44 -59.87
CA THR A 658 -46.94 -39.10 -60.56
C THR A 658 -47.25 -40.57 -60.83
N GLN A 659 -47.88 -41.27 -59.88
CA GLN A 659 -48.37 -42.63 -60.11
C GLN A 659 -49.42 -42.68 -61.24
N ALA A 660 -50.35 -41.73 -61.29
CA ALA A 660 -51.38 -41.66 -62.32
C ALA A 660 -50.82 -41.35 -63.73
N LEU A 661 -49.79 -40.50 -63.82
CA LEU A 661 -49.19 -40.08 -65.10
C LEU A 661 -48.20 -41.11 -65.67
N PHE A 662 -47.34 -41.69 -64.83
CA PHE A 662 -46.25 -42.57 -65.25
C PHE A 662 -46.50 -44.05 -64.96
N GLY A 663 -47.49 -44.40 -64.14
CA GLY A 663 -47.87 -45.78 -63.82
C GLY A 663 -46.99 -46.49 -62.78
N THR A 664 -45.94 -45.83 -62.28
CA THR A 664 -45.00 -46.36 -61.28
C THR A 664 -45.12 -45.58 -59.98
N SER A 665 -45.11 -46.27 -58.84
CA SER A 665 -45.04 -45.64 -57.51
C SER A 665 -43.59 -45.25 -57.22
N ILE A 666 -43.39 -44.01 -56.77
CA ILE A 666 -42.10 -43.46 -56.36
C ILE A 666 -42.11 -43.20 -54.86
N ARG A 667 -40.96 -43.29 -54.20
CA ARG A 667 -40.79 -43.04 -52.77
C ARG A 667 -39.62 -42.09 -52.53
N GLU A 668 -39.52 -41.57 -51.31
CA GLU A 668 -38.34 -40.84 -50.87
C GLU A 668 -37.09 -41.71 -51.05
N GLY A 669 -36.02 -41.10 -51.57
CA GLY A 669 -34.77 -41.78 -51.94
C GLY A 669 -34.68 -42.26 -53.40
N ASP A 670 -35.81 -42.40 -54.11
CA ASP A 670 -35.81 -42.79 -55.53
C ASP A 670 -35.34 -41.62 -56.42
N SER A 671 -34.72 -41.93 -57.56
CA SER A 671 -34.35 -40.90 -58.55
C SER A 671 -35.58 -40.36 -59.25
N ILE A 672 -35.73 -39.03 -59.32
CA ILE A 672 -36.86 -38.42 -60.03
C ILE A 672 -36.78 -38.63 -61.55
N LEU A 673 -35.57 -38.85 -62.06
CA LEU A 673 -35.29 -38.93 -63.50
C LEU A 673 -35.64 -40.30 -64.09
N SER A 674 -35.57 -41.38 -63.29
CA SER A 674 -35.80 -42.75 -63.77
C SER A 674 -37.24 -43.08 -64.19
N HIS A 675 -38.19 -42.18 -63.93
CA HIS A 675 -39.62 -42.38 -64.23
C HIS A 675 -40.07 -41.66 -65.51
N GLN A 676 -39.18 -40.92 -66.17
CA GLN A 676 -39.45 -40.27 -67.45
C GLN A 676 -39.54 -41.32 -68.57
N SER A 677 -40.65 -41.35 -69.30
CA SER A 677 -40.90 -42.38 -70.32
C SER A 677 -40.09 -42.21 -71.62
N THR A 678 -39.33 -41.12 -71.80
CA THR A 678 -38.49 -40.89 -72.98
C THR A 678 -37.14 -40.27 -72.60
N PRO A 679 -36.02 -40.65 -73.28
CA PRO A 679 -34.70 -40.04 -73.03
C PRO A 679 -34.68 -38.52 -73.26
N ALA A 680 -35.57 -38.01 -74.12
CA ALA A 680 -35.73 -36.56 -74.35
C ALA A 680 -36.36 -35.85 -73.14
N GLY A 681 -37.32 -36.48 -72.46
CA GLY A 681 -37.94 -35.96 -71.24
C GLY A 681 -36.96 -35.94 -70.06
N GLU A 682 -36.18 -37.02 -69.90
CA GLU A 682 -35.15 -37.11 -68.86
C GLU A 682 -34.10 -35.99 -68.99
N ASN A 683 -33.53 -35.81 -70.19
CA ASN A 683 -32.56 -34.75 -70.46
C ASN A 683 -33.14 -33.35 -70.24
N LYS A 684 -34.42 -33.13 -70.59
CA LYS A 684 -35.11 -31.85 -70.39
C LYS A 684 -35.21 -31.50 -68.90
N TRP A 685 -35.70 -32.43 -68.08
CA TRP A 685 -35.90 -32.20 -66.65
C TRP A 685 -34.58 -32.15 -65.88
N GLN A 686 -33.62 -33.00 -66.24
CA GLN A 686 -32.25 -32.95 -65.69
C GLN A 686 -31.61 -31.59 -65.94
N ALA A 687 -31.78 -31.00 -67.13
CA ALA A 687 -31.26 -29.67 -67.44
C ALA A 687 -31.88 -28.56 -66.56
N TYR A 688 -33.17 -28.67 -66.24
CA TYR A 688 -33.83 -27.70 -65.33
C TYR A 688 -33.37 -27.86 -63.88
N TYR A 689 -33.26 -29.08 -63.38
CA TYR A 689 -32.70 -29.35 -62.05
C TYR A 689 -31.24 -28.88 -61.96
N ALA A 690 -30.42 -29.16 -62.98
CA ALA A 690 -29.01 -28.72 -63.01
C ALA A 690 -28.89 -27.18 -63.03
N LYS A 691 -29.78 -26.48 -63.74
CA LYS A 691 -29.84 -25.00 -63.70
C LYS A 691 -30.19 -24.49 -62.30
N ALA A 692 -31.16 -25.10 -61.63
CA ALA A 692 -31.48 -24.76 -60.25
C ALA A 692 -30.31 -25.04 -59.30
N LEU A 693 -29.64 -26.19 -59.45
CA LEU A 693 -28.44 -26.56 -58.68
C LEU A 693 -27.23 -25.64 -58.92
N SER A 694 -27.22 -24.86 -60.02
CA SER A 694 -26.22 -23.80 -60.23
C SER A 694 -26.50 -22.51 -59.45
N GLY A 695 -27.60 -22.48 -58.68
CA GLY A 695 -28.00 -21.36 -57.81
C GLY A 695 -29.04 -20.43 -58.43
N LYS A 696 -29.61 -20.76 -59.59
CA LYS A 696 -30.60 -19.91 -60.28
C LYS A 696 -32.01 -20.49 -60.20
N SER A 697 -32.94 -19.77 -59.59
CA SER A 697 -34.36 -20.14 -59.65
C SER A 697 -34.93 -19.93 -61.06
N LEU A 698 -35.80 -20.83 -61.50
CA LEU A 698 -36.49 -20.72 -62.79
C LEU A 698 -37.93 -21.22 -62.71
N GLN A 699 -38.75 -20.72 -63.63
CA GLN A 699 -40.11 -21.19 -63.87
C GLN A 699 -40.26 -21.59 -65.33
N ILE A 700 -40.95 -22.70 -65.54
CA ILE A 700 -41.31 -23.18 -66.87
C ILE A 700 -42.80 -23.43 -66.94
N GLU A 701 -43.36 -23.29 -68.13
CA GLU A 701 -44.68 -23.84 -68.42
C GLU A 701 -44.52 -25.24 -68.99
N GLU A 702 -45.14 -26.22 -68.35
CA GLU A 702 -45.17 -27.59 -68.81
C GLU A 702 -46.57 -27.96 -69.24
N THR A 703 -46.68 -28.58 -70.41
CA THR A 703 -47.94 -29.11 -70.91
C THR A 703 -47.84 -30.63 -70.92
N THR A 704 -48.66 -31.26 -70.08
CA THR A 704 -48.61 -32.69 -69.86
C THR A 704 -49.87 -33.32 -70.45
N LEU A 705 -49.70 -34.38 -71.23
CA LEU A 705 -50.82 -35.17 -71.75
C LEU A 705 -51.04 -36.37 -70.82
N SER A 706 -52.24 -36.48 -70.27
CA SER A 706 -52.60 -37.63 -69.43
C SER A 706 -52.73 -38.89 -70.29
N ARG A 707 -51.99 -39.96 -69.95
CA ARG A 707 -52.09 -41.27 -70.63
C ARG A 707 -53.42 -41.98 -70.37
N SER A 708 -54.09 -41.69 -69.25
CA SER A 708 -55.33 -42.37 -68.84
C SER A 708 -56.60 -41.69 -69.35
N SER A 709 -56.60 -40.37 -69.55
CA SER A 709 -57.78 -39.59 -69.97
C SER A 709 -57.65 -38.89 -71.32
N GLY A 710 -56.46 -38.86 -71.92
CA GLY A 710 -56.19 -38.16 -73.19
C GLY A 710 -56.30 -36.63 -73.12
N GLN A 711 -56.61 -36.05 -71.95
CA GLN A 711 -56.71 -34.61 -71.77
C GLN A 711 -55.34 -33.95 -71.59
N GLN A 712 -55.20 -32.78 -72.21
CA GLN A 712 -54.04 -31.90 -72.10
C GLN A 712 -54.20 -30.99 -70.87
N GLY A 713 -53.25 -31.13 -69.93
CA GLY A 713 -53.13 -30.28 -68.75
C GLY A 713 -51.94 -29.31 -68.89
N HIS A 714 -52.09 -28.10 -68.37
CA HIS A 714 -51.05 -27.08 -68.33
C HIS A 714 -50.66 -26.80 -66.88
N SER A 715 -49.37 -26.90 -66.58
CA SER A 715 -48.82 -26.63 -65.25
C SER A 715 -47.67 -25.63 -65.33
N ILE A 716 -47.55 -24.78 -64.30
CA ILE A 716 -46.36 -23.94 -64.12
C ILE A 716 -45.50 -24.62 -63.07
N VAL A 717 -44.26 -24.94 -63.44
CA VAL A 717 -43.31 -25.63 -62.57
C VAL A 717 -42.18 -24.68 -62.20
N SER A 718 -42.04 -24.46 -60.90
CA SER A 718 -40.99 -23.64 -60.31
C SER A 718 -39.90 -24.52 -59.73
N PHE A 719 -38.65 -24.16 -59.96
CA PHE A 719 -37.47 -24.83 -59.41
C PHE A 719 -36.64 -23.79 -58.65
N SER A 720 -36.38 -24.06 -57.38
CA SER A 720 -35.61 -23.17 -56.50
C SER A 720 -34.51 -23.95 -55.78
N PRO A 721 -33.25 -23.48 -55.75
CA PRO A 721 -32.18 -24.16 -55.00
C PRO A 721 -32.48 -24.16 -53.49
N ILE A 722 -32.29 -25.31 -52.85
CA ILE A 722 -32.28 -25.44 -51.40
C ILE A 722 -30.84 -25.18 -50.95
N ILE A 723 -30.67 -24.16 -50.12
CA ILE A 723 -29.37 -23.74 -49.61
C ILE A 723 -29.29 -24.15 -48.13
N ASN A 724 -28.32 -24.98 -47.78
CA ASN A 724 -28.07 -25.36 -46.38
C ASN A 724 -27.50 -24.17 -45.60
N LYS A 725 -27.46 -24.27 -44.27
CA LYS A 725 -26.92 -23.23 -43.37
C LYS A 725 -25.50 -22.76 -43.74
N ASP A 726 -24.70 -23.63 -44.36
CA ASP A 726 -23.33 -23.34 -44.79
C ASP A 726 -23.24 -22.61 -46.15
N GLY A 727 -24.37 -22.17 -46.71
CA GLY A 727 -24.43 -21.46 -47.99
C GLY A 727 -24.25 -22.36 -49.23
N LYS A 728 -24.11 -23.69 -49.04
CA LYS A 728 -24.01 -24.66 -50.13
C LYS A 728 -25.39 -25.13 -50.58
N ILE A 729 -25.57 -25.28 -51.89
CA ILE A 729 -26.78 -25.85 -52.48
C ILE A 729 -26.81 -27.34 -52.19
N SER A 730 -27.85 -27.79 -51.50
CA SER A 730 -28.04 -29.20 -51.08
C SER A 730 -29.11 -29.92 -51.88
N GLY A 731 -29.93 -29.18 -52.63
CA GLY A 731 -31.02 -29.75 -53.40
C GLY A 731 -31.81 -28.71 -54.18
N VAL A 732 -32.96 -29.13 -54.70
CA VAL A 732 -33.90 -28.26 -55.42
C VAL A 732 -35.31 -28.49 -54.87
N ALA A 733 -35.96 -27.41 -54.44
CA ALA A 733 -37.38 -27.39 -54.08
C ALA A 733 -38.19 -27.07 -55.34
N CYS A 734 -39.21 -27.88 -55.58
CA CYS A 734 -40.03 -27.84 -56.78
C CYS A 734 -41.49 -27.71 -56.42
N PHE A 735 -42.18 -26.87 -57.18
CA PHE A 735 -43.60 -26.58 -57.00
C PHE A 735 -44.25 -26.55 -58.37
N ALA A 736 -45.24 -27.42 -58.62
CA ALA A 736 -46.03 -27.42 -59.84
C ALA A 736 -47.48 -27.10 -59.54
N LYS A 737 -47.97 -26.03 -60.16
CA LYS A 737 -49.36 -25.57 -60.05
C LYS A 737 -50.11 -25.84 -61.35
N ASP A 738 -51.29 -26.45 -61.26
CA ASP A 738 -52.17 -26.62 -62.42
C ASP A 738 -52.82 -25.27 -62.77
N VAL A 739 -52.65 -24.83 -64.02
CA VAL A 739 -53.20 -23.59 -64.57
C VAL A 739 -54.12 -23.85 -65.76
N THR A 740 -54.57 -25.09 -65.94
CA THR A 740 -55.39 -25.51 -67.09
C THR A 740 -56.70 -24.72 -67.16
N GLU A 741 -57.44 -24.61 -66.05
CA GLU A 741 -58.69 -23.87 -66.00
C GLU A 741 -58.47 -22.37 -66.19
N LEU A 742 -57.38 -21.83 -65.63
CA LEU A 742 -57.00 -20.43 -65.80
C LEU A 742 -56.72 -20.11 -67.26
N LYS A 743 -55.97 -20.96 -67.97
CA LYS A 743 -55.71 -20.79 -69.42
C LYS A 743 -56.97 -20.95 -70.26
N ARG A 744 -57.84 -21.93 -69.97
CA ARG A 744 -59.13 -22.10 -70.68
C ARG A 744 -60.06 -20.91 -70.48
N THR A 745 -60.10 -20.36 -69.27
CA THR A 745 -60.89 -19.16 -68.95
C THR A 745 -60.32 -17.92 -69.64
N GLY A 746 -58.99 -17.76 -69.64
CA GLY A 746 -58.30 -16.68 -70.36
C GLY A 746 -58.59 -16.71 -71.87
N GLN A 747 -58.54 -17.89 -72.49
CA GLN A 747 -58.89 -18.06 -73.91
C GLN A 747 -60.37 -17.73 -74.19
N LYS A 748 -61.30 -18.23 -73.37
CA LYS A 748 -62.73 -17.89 -73.50
C LYS A 748 -63.01 -16.40 -73.32
N LEU A 749 -62.35 -15.74 -72.37
CA LEU A 749 -62.46 -14.30 -72.20
C LEU A 749 -61.98 -13.54 -73.43
N GLN A 750 -60.88 -13.97 -74.03
CA GLN A 750 -60.36 -13.35 -75.25
C GLN A 750 -61.32 -13.54 -76.44
N GLU A 751 -61.89 -14.74 -76.62
CA GLU A 751 -62.93 -15.00 -77.63
C GLU A 751 -64.20 -14.18 -77.39
N LEU A 752 -64.65 -14.07 -76.14
CA LEU A 752 -65.83 -13.28 -75.79
C LEU A 752 -65.59 -11.79 -76.01
N ASN A 753 -64.39 -11.29 -75.72
CA ASN A 753 -64.04 -9.89 -75.94
C ASN A 753 -64.08 -9.53 -77.43
N ILE A 754 -63.53 -10.40 -78.30
CA ILE A 754 -63.63 -10.26 -79.76
C ILE A 754 -65.10 -10.27 -80.21
N SER A 755 -65.93 -11.14 -79.64
CA SER A 755 -67.37 -11.19 -79.95
C SER A 755 -68.13 -9.93 -79.50
N LEU A 756 -67.78 -9.38 -78.32
CA LEU A 756 -68.37 -8.15 -77.80
C LEU A 756 -67.99 -6.92 -78.64
N GLU A 757 -66.72 -6.81 -79.05
CA GLU A 757 -66.25 -5.75 -79.95
C GLU A 757 -67.06 -5.77 -81.26
N LYS A 758 -67.25 -6.95 -81.85
CA LYS A 758 -68.07 -7.09 -83.07
C LYS A 758 -69.53 -6.67 -82.86
N ARG A 759 -70.15 -7.04 -81.73
CA ARG A 759 -71.54 -6.60 -81.40
C ARG A 759 -71.64 -5.11 -81.16
N ALA A 760 -70.62 -4.50 -80.54
CA ALA A 760 -70.58 -3.06 -80.31
C ALA A 760 -70.52 -2.29 -81.64
N GLU A 761 -69.74 -2.77 -82.61
CA GLU A 761 -69.71 -2.20 -83.97
C GLU A 761 -71.06 -2.32 -84.69
N GLU A 762 -71.72 -3.48 -84.63
CA GLU A 762 -73.05 -3.69 -85.23
C GLU A 762 -74.11 -2.75 -84.62
N LEU A 763 -74.09 -2.56 -83.30
CA LEU A 763 -75.00 -1.62 -82.62
C LEU A 763 -74.71 -0.17 -82.99
N ALA A 764 -73.44 0.24 -83.07
CA ALA A 764 -73.05 1.58 -83.48
C ALA A 764 -73.52 1.89 -84.91
N ALA A 765 -73.40 0.93 -85.83
CA ALA A 765 -73.90 1.07 -87.21
C ALA A 765 -75.43 1.22 -87.26
N SER A 766 -76.16 0.39 -86.51
CA SER A 766 -77.64 0.45 -86.44
C SER A 766 -78.14 1.77 -85.82
N ASN A 767 -77.50 2.25 -84.75
CA ASN A 767 -77.83 3.55 -84.16
C ASN A 767 -77.58 4.70 -85.14
N SER A 768 -76.47 4.68 -85.89
CA SER A 768 -76.18 5.70 -86.90
C SER A 768 -77.23 5.70 -88.03
N GLU A 769 -77.69 4.53 -88.44
CA GLU A 769 -78.75 4.40 -89.44
C GLU A 769 -80.10 4.93 -88.93
N LEU A 770 -80.45 4.64 -87.68
CA LEU A 770 -81.64 5.19 -87.01
C LEU A 770 -81.59 6.71 -86.86
N GLU A 771 -80.44 7.27 -86.44
CA GLU A 771 -80.26 8.72 -86.34
C GLU A 771 -80.39 9.39 -87.72
N ARG A 772 -79.80 8.79 -88.77
CA ARG A 772 -79.93 9.28 -90.14
C ARG A 772 -81.37 9.21 -90.64
N PHE A 773 -82.09 8.12 -90.34
CA PHE A 773 -83.49 7.98 -90.68
C PHE A 773 -84.36 9.03 -89.98
N ALA A 774 -84.15 9.23 -88.68
CA ALA A 774 -84.86 10.24 -87.89
C ALA A 774 -84.60 11.66 -88.41
N TYR A 775 -83.35 11.98 -88.77
CA TYR A 775 -82.97 13.27 -89.35
C TYR A 775 -83.66 13.53 -90.71
N VAL A 776 -83.62 12.55 -91.63
CA VAL A 776 -84.26 12.68 -92.96
C VAL A 776 -85.78 12.82 -92.82
N ALA A 777 -86.42 11.99 -92.00
CA ALA A 777 -87.86 12.06 -91.77
C ALA A 777 -88.30 13.41 -91.18
N SER A 778 -87.49 13.99 -90.28
CA SER A 778 -87.75 15.31 -89.72
C SER A 778 -87.62 16.42 -90.77
N HIS A 779 -86.55 16.41 -91.58
CA HIS A 779 -86.34 17.40 -92.63
C HIS A 779 -87.47 17.39 -93.68
N ASP A 780 -87.88 16.21 -94.14
CA ASP A 780 -88.93 16.05 -95.16
C ASP A 780 -90.32 16.49 -94.67
N LEU A 781 -90.59 16.40 -93.36
CA LEU A 781 -91.83 16.91 -92.75
C LEU A 781 -91.81 18.44 -92.55
N GLN A 782 -90.63 19.02 -92.28
CA GLN A 782 -90.49 20.46 -92.01
C GLN A 782 -90.70 21.33 -93.25
N GLU A 783 -90.25 20.90 -94.42
CA GLU A 783 -90.34 21.67 -95.68
C GLU A 783 -91.79 22.06 -96.05
N PRO A 784 -92.77 21.12 -96.13
CA PRO A 784 -94.16 21.47 -96.40
C PRO A 784 -94.79 22.27 -95.26
N LEU A 785 -94.48 21.97 -93.99
CA LEU A 785 -95.00 22.72 -92.85
C LEU A 785 -94.52 24.18 -92.84
N ARG A 786 -93.25 24.42 -93.19
CA ARG A 786 -92.70 25.77 -93.34
C ARG A 786 -93.40 26.53 -94.46
N MET A 787 -93.67 25.88 -95.59
CA MET A 787 -94.41 26.47 -96.71
C MET A 787 -95.84 26.86 -96.29
N VAL A 788 -96.57 25.95 -95.62
CA VAL A 788 -97.92 26.22 -95.10
C VAL A 788 -97.91 27.40 -94.13
N SER A 789 -96.98 27.41 -93.18
CA SER A 789 -96.85 28.49 -92.19
C SER A 789 -96.56 29.85 -92.84
N SER A 790 -95.63 29.90 -93.81
CA SER A 790 -95.28 31.15 -94.50
C SER A 790 -96.45 31.71 -95.34
N PHE A 791 -97.19 30.85 -96.04
CA PHE A 791 -98.37 31.28 -96.77
C PHE A 791 -99.46 31.81 -95.85
N LEU A 792 -99.70 31.15 -94.70
CA LEU A 792 -100.67 31.61 -93.72
C LEU A 792 -100.30 32.96 -93.11
N GLN A 793 -99.02 33.19 -92.78
CA GLN A 793 -98.52 34.49 -92.31
C GLN A 793 -98.67 35.60 -93.37
N LEU A 794 -98.43 35.30 -94.65
CA LEU A 794 -98.66 36.24 -95.75
C LEU A 794 -100.15 36.59 -95.91
N LEU A 795 -101.01 35.59 -95.76
CA LEU A 795 -102.47 35.73 -95.81
C LEU A 795 -102.96 36.66 -94.67
N GLU A 796 -102.45 36.44 -93.46
CA GLU A 796 -102.68 37.30 -92.30
C GLU A 796 -102.28 38.75 -92.59
N LYS A 797 -101.06 38.96 -93.11
CA LYS A 797 -100.51 40.30 -93.35
C LYS A 797 -101.28 41.07 -94.42
N LYS A 798 -101.65 40.41 -95.53
CA LYS A 798 -102.27 41.07 -96.69
C LYS A 798 -103.75 41.38 -96.47
N TYR A 799 -104.48 40.49 -95.79
CA TYR A 799 -105.93 40.60 -95.63
C TYR A 799 -106.35 40.98 -94.21
N ARG A 800 -105.43 41.44 -93.35
CA ARG A 800 -105.69 41.74 -91.93
C ARG A 800 -106.94 42.57 -91.65
N GLN A 801 -107.27 43.53 -92.51
CA GLN A 801 -108.46 44.39 -92.33
C GLN A 801 -109.78 43.73 -92.77
N HIS A 802 -109.72 42.60 -93.48
CA HIS A 802 -110.87 41.85 -93.99
C HIS A 802 -111.05 40.48 -93.31
N LEU A 803 -110.14 40.08 -92.43
CA LEU A 803 -110.21 38.83 -91.66
C LEU A 803 -110.97 39.07 -90.35
N ASP A 804 -111.86 38.14 -89.99
CA ASP A 804 -112.49 38.12 -88.68
C ASP A 804 -111.56 37.53 -87.62
N GLU A 805 -111.90 37.69 -86.33
CA GLU A 805 -111.08 37.17 -85.22
C GLU A 805 -110.89 35.65 -85.28
N THR A 806 -111.88 34.92 -85.80
CA THR A 806 -111.82 33.46 -85.89
C THR A 806 -110.77 33.01 -86.91
N ALA A 807 -110.74 33.63 -88.09
CA ALA A 807 -109.74 33.34 -89.11
C ALA A 807 -108.32 33.66 -88.64
N MET A 808 -108.14 34.77 -87.90
CA MET A 808 -106.85 35.13 -87.29
C MET A 808 -106.38 34.07 -86.28
N LYS A 809 -107.29 33.53 -85.46
CA LYS A 809 -106.97 32.42 -84.55
C LYS A 809 -106.56 31.15 -85.28
N TYR A 810 -107.24 30.77 -86.36
CA TYR A 810 -106.88 29.56 -87.12
C TYR A 810 -105.53 29.67 -87.83
N ILE A 811 -105.22 30.85 -88.37
CA ILE A 811 -103.88 31.13 -88.91
C ILE A 811 -102.84 30.98 -87.79
N HIS A 812 -103.06 31.62 -86.64
CA HIS A 812 -102.14 31.55 -85.52
C HIS A 812 -101.89 30.10 -85.04
N PHE A 813 -102.93 29.29 -84.84
CA PHE A 813 -102.77 27.90 -84.42
C PHE A 813 -102.04 27.04 -85.45
N SER A 814 -102.31 27.24 -86.74
CA SER A 814 -101.65 26.48 -87.81
C SER A 814 -100.16 26.85 -87.94
N VAL A 815 -99.82 28.13 -87.74
CA VAL A 815 -98.45 28.63 -87.73
C VAL A 815 -97.69 28.11 -86.50
N ASP A 816 -98.28 28.21 -85.30
CA ASP A 816 -97.69 27.70 -84.05
C ASP A 816 -97.51 26.17 -84.09
N GLY A 817 -98.48 25.43 -84.62
CA GLY A 817 -98.36 23.98 -84.82
C GLY A 817 -97.22 23.60 -85.76
N ALA A 818 -97.04 24.33 -86.86
CA ALA A 818 -95.94 24.12 -87.79
C ALA A 818 -94.57 24.51 -87.19
N GLU A 819 -94.52 25.50 -86.28
CA GLU A 819 -93.28 25.87 -85.58
C GLU A 819 -92.87 24.83 -84.52
N ARG A 820 -93.81 24.15 -83.87
CA ARG A 820 -93.50 23.11 -82.87
C ARG A 820 -92.99 21.78 -83.46
N MET A 821 -93.18 21.55 -84.75
CA MET A 821 -92.65 20.37 -85.47
C MET A 821 -91.34 20.68 -86.24
N LYS A 822 -90.85 21.92 -86.17
CA LYS A 822 -89.46 22.25 -86.47
C LYS A 822 -88.56 21.83 -85.31
#